data_AF-A0A7X8L1M6-F1
#
_entry.id   AF-A0A7X8L1M6-F1
#
_cell.length_a   1.000
_cell.length_b   1.000
_cell.length_c   1.000
_cell.angle_alpha   90.00
_cell.angle_beta   90.00
_cell.angle_gamma   90.00
#
_symmetry.space_group_name_H-M   'P 1'
#
loop_
_entity.id
_entity.type
_entity.pdbx_description
1 polymer ?
#
loop_
_entity_poly.entity_id
_entity_poly.type
_entity_poly.pdbx_seq_one_letter_code
_entity_poly.pdbx_strand_id
1 'polypeptide(L)'
;MRKNILAICIVLCLVLGVIQPTTKTLATGLPTATKDEHKDYTNADLEVIIQNIISWKKYDVGLSSDQNLLASGLLEKAGTSGGDWYAMGLGRLGVSDDYISYLAVLEHAVETAYQREEKLDRYKATEWHRIALTAMALGGDPTRFGQSQEGEPINLIKDGTYDRGRTMPLDEQGVNGAIWGLLTVDANRYQIPSDAADDRTSIINMILEYQLDQGGFSLDGGNVNLDITAMALQALAPYYNDEKVYQVSHINGQTTVREAVDRSLKWLSEQQADQGYFSSWGQSNSECTAQVMVALCSLGIDPVNDPRFIKNGNSVLDGLLSFLVDDGGVTHSYETDDENPAAVAGESNSMASEQTLYALCALYRFRTGQRHLYDMRDVQSEELKNDIAQLREQIHSIAIEETDVSSAQLETLAAKYMELPEDERFYVYNYTVLRDLLAEYNLAIPQFSLVESPGATTVGGGTVVNIFDQDVVNSGLMFNETDLETYKHLPDQVTGEHYTEVIRLRKKLEQAENVADYPEILTDLEHKEDRINEIRAQIERINGTIVEKLYPFDDINEEDRDLIDGLLAEVEELSECDRAQILGYEDLQRAKALVDSSGRRIAIAVIAVAVVVILIAILVVRKRKKKRAKIEQEKMDHNPNW
;
A
#
# COMPACT_ATOMS: atom_id res chain seq x y z
N MET A 1 -56.81 18.15 -8.25
CA MET A 1 -57.88 18.36 -9.24
C MET A 1 -57.50 19.59 -10.08
N ARG A 2 -57.31 19.41 -11.41
CA ARG A 2 -57.03 20.40 -12.49
C ARG A 2 -55.65 21.09 -12.47
N LYS A 3 -54.73 20.79 -13.39
CA LYS A 3 -54.64 21.06 -14.85
C LYS A 3 -54.35 22.53 -15.22
N ASN A 4 -53.10 22.76 -15.63
CA ASN A 4 -52.67 23.25 -16.96
C ASN A 4 -52.95 24.70 -17.43
N ILE A 5 -51.87 25.34 -17.93
CA ILE A 5 -51.64 25.83 -19.33
C ILE A 5 -51.26 27.33 -19.54
N LEU A 6 -50.12 27.49 -20.25
CA LEU A 6 -49.62 28.52 -21.21
C LEU A 6 -49.39 29.98 -20.74
N ALA A 7 -48.51 30.81 -21.32
CA ALA A 7 -47.27 30.72 -22.12
C ALA A 7 -46.95 32.14 -22.69
N ILE A 8 -45.74 32.27 -23.29
CA ILE A 8 -45.33 33.18 -24.39
C ILE A 8 -44.52 34.44 -23.99
N CYS A 9 -43.22 34.46 -24.34
CA CYS A 9 -42.69 35.32 -25.43
C CYS A 9 -41.23 34.97 -25.79
N ILE A 10 -41.00 34.71 -27.08
CA ILE A 10 -39.75 34.39 -27.80
C ILE A 10 -39.38 35.60 -28.67
N VAL A 11 -38.09 35.94 -28.81
CA VAL A 11 -37.47 36.59 -30.00
C VAL A 11 -36.01 36.10 -30.10
N LEU A 12 -35.66 35.13 -30.98
CA LEU A 12 -35.05 35.24 -32.35
C LEU A 12 -33.69 35.97 -32.40
N CYS A 13 -32.63 35.58 -33.14
CA CYS A 13 -32.31 34.45 -34.02
C CYS A 13 -30.80 34.50 -34.44
N LEU A 14 -30.19 33.32 -34.61
CA LEU A 14 -29.25 32.86 -35.66
C LEU A 14 -28.00 33.68 -36.07
N VAL A 15 -26.81 33.06 -35.92
CA VAL A 15 -25.87 32.80 -37.04
C VAL A 15 -25.24 31.41 -36.86
N LEU A 16 -25.31 30.62 -37.94
CA LEU A 16 -24.80 29.26 -38.10
C LEU A 16 -23.29 29.23 -38.31
N GLY A 17 -22.61 28.30 -37.65
CA GLY A 17 -21.24 27.88 -37.95
C GLY A 17 -21.09 26.41 -37.58
N VAL A 18 -21.06 25.55 -38.60
CA VAL A 18 -20.95 24.10 -38.53
C VAL A 18 -19.65 23.72 -37.81
N ILE A 19 -19.75 23.08 -36.65
CA ILE A 19 -18.68 22.24 -36.10
C ILE A 19 -19.27 20.84 -36.02
N GLN A 20 -18.88 19.99 -36.96
CA GLN A 20 -19.16 18.57 -36.89
C GLN A 20 -18.48 18.01 -35.64
N PRO A 21 -19.14 17.19 -34.80
CA PRO A 21 -18.39 16.34 -33.88
C PRO A 21 -17.59 15.38 -34.76
N THR A 22 -16.28 15.58 -34.82
CA THR A 22 -15.37 14.57 -35.33
C THR A 22 -15.43 13.39 -34.37
N THR A 23 -16.33 12.45 -34.66
CA THR A 23 -16.22 11.07 -34.20
C THR A 23 -14.89 10.56 -34.73
N LYS A 24 -13.83 10.66 -33.93
CA LYS A 24 -12.66 9.81 -34.12
C LYS A 24 -13.12 8.40 -33.80
N THR A 25 -13.34 7.65 -34.86
CA THR A 25 -13.54 6.20 -34.84
C THR A 25 -12.38 5.58 -34.06
N LEU A 26 -12.63 5.22 -32.79
CA LEU A 26 -11.86 4.17 -32.13
C LEU A 26 -11.99 2.94 -33.02
N ALA A 27 -10.86 2.30 -33.31
CA ALA A 27 -10.83 1.13 -34.17
C ALA A 27 -11.75 0.06 -33.59
N THR A 28 -12.93 -0.08 -34.17
CA THR A 28 -13.92 -1.10 -33.83
C THR A 28 -13.37 -2.43 -34.28
N GLY A 29 -12.81 -3.16 -33.33
CA GLY A 29 -12.30 -4.51 -33.48
C GLY A 29 -12.21 -5.26 -32.15
N LEU A 30 -13.03 -4.89 -31.15
CA LEU A 30 -13.28 -5.78 -30.03
C LEU A 30 -14.29 -6.84 -30.51
N PRO A 31 -13.92 -8.14 -30.48
CA PRO A 31 -14.87 -9.19 -30.77
C PRO A 31 -15.93 -9.19 -29.67
N THR A 32 -17.15 -8.76 -30.02
CA THR A 32 -18.34 -8.93 -29.19
C THR A 32 -18.50 -10.41 -28.87
N ALA A 33 -18.27 -10.79 -27.61
CA ALA A 33 -18.38 -12.17 -27.15
C ALA A 33 -19.86 -12.58 -27.15
N THR A 34 -20.27 -13.31 -28.20
CA THR A 34 -21.48 -14.12 -28.16
C THR A 34 -21.11 -15.57 -27.87
N LYS A 35 -21.48 -16.03 -26.67
CA LYS A 35 -21.62 -17.44 -26.20
C LYS A 35 -20.38 -18.37 -26.28
N ASP A 36 -19.90 -18.73 -25.08
CA ASP A 36 -19.50 -20.08 -24.64
C ASP A 36 -18.69 -20.97 -25.60
N GLU A 37 -17.70 -20.42 -26.30
CA GLU A 37 -16.71 -21.24 -27.02
C GLU A 37 -15.30 -20.76 -26.68
N HIS A 38 -14.44 -21.71 -26.30
CA HIS A 38 -13.02 -21.49 -26.06
C HIS A 38 -12.36 -20.73 -27.20
N LYS A 39 -11.58 -19.71 -26.87
CA LYS A 39 -10.78 -18.97 -27.82
C LYS A 39 -9.29 -19.11 -27.51
N ASP A 40 -8.51 -19.39 -28.54
CA ASP A 40 -7.05 -19.41 -28.44
C ASP A 40 -6.50 -17.97 -28.49
N TYR A 41 -6.33 -17.36 -27.32
CA TYR A 41 -5.80 -16.00 -27.18
C TYR A 41 -4.27 -16.03 -27.27
N THR A 42 -3.71 -15.34 -28.27
CA THR A 42 -2.27 -15.14 -28.41
C THR A 42 -1.75 -14.08 -27.42
N ASN A 43 -0.43 -14.00 -27.23
CA ASN A 43 0.16 -12.91 -26.42
C ASN A 43 -0.16 -11.51 -26.97
N ALA A 44 -0.27 -11.37 -28.30
CA ALA A 44 -0.68 -10.11 -28.92
C ALA A 44 -2.14 -9.76 -28.60
N ASP A 45 -3.04 -10.75 -28.53
CA ASP A 45 -4.42 -10.53 -28.08
C ASP A 45 -4.45 -10.07 -26.61
N LEU A 46 -3.65 -10.69 -25.75
CA LEU A 46 -3.55 -10.32 -24.33
C LEU A 46 -3.01 -8.90 -24.16
N GLU A 47 -2.00 -8.51 -24.93
CA GLU A 47 -1.44 -7.15 -24.92
C GLU A 47 -2.51 -6.11 -25.29
N VAL A 48 -3.31 -6.36 -26.34
CA VAL A 48 -4.42 -5.47 -26.71
C VAL A 48 -5.45 -5.35 -25.59
N ILE A 49 -5.82 -6.46 -24.94
CA ILE A 49 -6.77 -6.44 -23.82
C ILE A 49 -6.20 -5.64 -22.64
N ILE A 50 -4.94 -5.86 -22.28
CA ILE A 50 -4.24 -5.12 -21.22
C ILE A 50 -4.26 -3.61 -21.52
N GLN A 51 -3.91 -3.21 -22.74
CA GLN A 51 -3.89 -1.80 -23.15
C GLN A 51 -5.30 -1.17 -23.14
N ASN A 52 -6.34 -1.93 -23.46
CA ASN A 52 -7.72 -1.46 -23.38
C ASN A 52 -8.15 -1.22 -21.93
N ILE A 53 -7.80 -2.10 -20.99
CA ILE A 53 -8.08 -1.90 -19.56
C ILE A 53 -7.37 -0.66 -19.02
N ILE A 54 -6.10 -0.44 -19.40
CA ILE A 54 -5.35 0.77 -19.03
C ILE A 54 -6.00 2.02 -19.63
N SER A 55 -6.39 1.97 -20.90
CA SER A 55 -7.03 3.09 -21.60
C SER A 55 -8.39 3.43 -20.99
N TRP A 56 -9.18 2.41 -20.63
CA TRP A 56 -10.42 2.58 -19.89
C TRP A 56 -10.17 3.27 -18.56
N LYS A 57 -9.14 2.83 -17.80
CA LYS A 57 -8.85 3.43 -16.50
C LYS A 57 -8.44 4.90 -16.63
N LYS A 58 -7.66 5.26 -17.65
CA LYS A 58 -7.35 6.67 -17.95
C LYS A 58 -8.62 7.48 -18.17
N TYR A 59 -9.55 6.97 -18.99
CA TYR A 59 -10.83 7.63 -19.23
C TYR A 59 -11.68 7.77 -17.96
N ASP A 60 -11.78 6.72 -17.14
CA ASP A 60 -12.50 6.71 -15.85
C ASP A 60 -12.04 7.82 -14.91
N VAL A 61 -10.73 8.11 -14.89
CA VAL A 61 -10.15 9.19 -14.07
C VAL A 61 -10.02 10.54 -14.82
N GLY A 62 -10.67 10.68 -15.98
CA GLY A 62 -10.75 11.93 -16.73
C GLY A 62 -9.50 12.29 -17.55
N LEU A 63 -8.63 11.32 -17.83
CA LEU A 63 -7.40 11.49 -18.61
C LEU A 63 -7.58 11.07 -20.07
N SER A 64 -6.84 11.72 -20.97
CA SER A 64 -6.68 11.26 -22.36
C SER A 64 -5.68 10.11 -22.45
N SER A 65 -5.73 9.35 -23.55
CA SER A 65 -4.94 8.13 -23.73
C SER A 65 -3.41 8.35 -23.69
N ASP A 66 -2.96 9.54 -24.07
CA ASP A 66 -1.55 9.97 -24.10
C ASP A 66 -1.04 10.52 -22.76
N GLN A 67 -1.91 10.70 -21.76
CA GLN A 67 -1.50 11.11 -20.42
C GLN A 67 -1.07 9.92 -19.56
N ASN A 68 -0.17 10.18 -18.61
CA ASN A 68 0.26 9.23 -17.59
C ASN A 68 -0.88 8.92 -16.62
N LEU A 69 -1.17 7.65 -16.40
CA LEU A 69 -2.24 7.19 -15.51
C LEU A 69 -1.88 7.41 -14.04
N LEU A 70 -0.61 7.31 -13.65
CA LEU A 70 -0.13 7.61 -12.30
C LEU A 70 0.02 9.12 -12.03
N ALA A 71 -0.56 9.96 -12.88
CA ALA A 71 -0.73 11.38 -12.65
C ALA A 71 -2.19 11.71 -12.28
N SER A 72 -2.42 12.93 -11.77
CA SER A 72 -3.76 13.48 -11.51
C SER A 72 -4.63 12.61 -10.58
N GLY A 73 -5.83 12.18 -11.00
CA GLY A 73 -6.82 11.57 -10.10
C GLY A 73 -6.42 10.22 -9.48
N LEU A 74 -5.46 9.49 -10.05
CA LEU A 74 -4.90 8.30 -9.40
C LEU A 74 -3.78 8.66 -8.43
N LEU A 75 -3.00 9.70 -8.73
CA LEU A 75 -1.96 10.24 -7.85
C LEU A 75 -2.55 10.69 -6.50
N GLU A 76 -3.72 11.32 -6.52
CA GLU A 76 -4.48 11.71 -5.31
C GLU A 76 -4.93 10.50 -4.46
N LYS A 77 -4.92 9.29 -5.03
CA LYS A 77 -5.30 8.04 -4.36
C LYS A 77 -4.09 7.23 -3.87
N ALA A 78 -2.87 7.76 -3.98
CA ALA A 78 -1.68 7.11 -3.43
C ALA A 78 -1.84 6.83 -1.94
N GLY A 79 -1.51 5.61 -1.53
CA GLY A 79 -1.68 5.13 -0.17
C GLY A 79 -3.07 4.53 0.10
N THR A 80 -3.97 4.49 -0.89
CA THR A 80 -5.31 3.88 -0.79
C THR A 80 -5.44 2.63 -1.66
N SER A 81 -6.35 1.72 -1.32
CA SER A 81 -6.57 0.49 -2.08
C SER A 81 -6.88 0.73 -3.55
N GLY A 82 -7.68 1.76 -3.87
CA GLY A 82 -8.07 2.06 -5.26
C GLY A 82 -7.02 2.82 -6.08
N GLY A 83 -5.89 3.20 -5.48
CA GLY A 83 -4.73 3.78 -6.17
C GLY A 83 -3.60 2.76 -6.32
N ASP A 84 -3.16 2.20 -5.20
CA ASP A 84 -1.88 1.50 -5.12
C ASP A 84 -1.85 0.20 -5.92
N TRP A 85 -2.95 -0.55 -5.97
CA TRP A 85 -2.98 -1.79 -6.74
C TRP A 85 -2.96 -1.56 -8.26
N TYR A 86 -3.56 -0.46 -8.76
CA TYR A 86 -3.37 -0.04 -10.14
C TYR A 86 -1.91 0.33 -10.42
N ALA A 87 -1.28 1.06 -9.50
CA ALA A 87 0.12 1.43 -9.62
C ALA A 87 1.04 0.20 -9.59
N MET A 88 0.76 -0.76 -8.70
CA MET A 88 1.44 -2.05 -8.65
C MET A 88 1.26 -2.82 -9.97
N GLY A 89 0.04 -2.91 -10.50
CA GLY A 89 -0.25 -3.56 -11.78
C GLY A 89 0.51 -2.92 -12.95
N LEU A 90 0.50 -1.59 -13.06
CA LEU A 90 1.26 -0.87 -14.09
C LEU A 90 2.77 -1.09 -13.97
N GLY A 91 3.31 -0.98 -12.75
CA GLY A 91 4.72 -1.24 -12.47
C GLY A 91 5.13 -2.67 -12.84
N ARG A 92 4.28 -3.66 -12.56
CA ARG A 92 4.52 -5.06 -12.95
C ARG A 92 4.31 -5.36 -14.43
N LEU A 93 3.53 -4.55 -15.15
CA LEU A 93 3.54 -4.57 -16.62
C LEU A 93 4.79 -3.86 -17.18
N GLY A 94 5.38 -2.95 -16.42
CA GLY A 94 6.48 -2.09 -16.83
C GLY A 94 6.08 -1.10 -17.93
N VAL A 95 4.80 -0.70 -17.97
CA VAL A 95 4.33 0.32 -18.91
C VAL A 95 4.79 1.70 -18.44
N SER A 96 5.59 2.40 -19.24
CA SER A 96 6.10 3.73 -18.88
C SER A 96 5.01 4.69 -18.41
N ASP A 97 5.19 5.25 -17.21
CA ASP A 97 4.27 6.18 -16.56
C ASP A 97 5.01 7.04 -15.51
N ASP A 98 4.33 7.91 -14.78
CA ASP A 98 4.93 8.83 -13.79
C ASP A 98 5.16 8.17 -12.41
N TYR A 99 5.98 7.13 -12.40
CA TYR A 99 6.28 6.34 -11.19
C TYR A 99 6.90 7.20 -10.07
N ILE A 100 7.75 8.16 -10.45
CA ILE A 100 8.46 9.03 -9.50
C ILE A 100 7.48 9.93 -8.75
N SER A 101 6.51 10.52 -9.46
CA SER A 101 5.49 11.32 -8.79
C SER A 101 4.65 10.46 -7.86
N TYR A 102 4.23 9.27 -8.29
CA TYR A 102 3.43 8.37 -7.45
C TYR A 102 4.17 7.97 -6.18
N LEU A 103 5.45 7.56 -6.31
CA LEU A 103 6.29 7.20 -5.17
C LEU A 103 6.49 8.37 -4.21
N ALA A 104 6.66 9.59 -4.71
CA ALA A 104 6.80 10.79 -3.87
C ALA A 104 5.55 11.05 -3.01
N VAL A 105 4.36 10.93 -3.60
CA VAL A 105 3.09 11.12 -2.87
C VAL A 105 2.84 9.97 -1.90
N LEU A 106 3.16 8.73 -2.31
CA LEU A 106 3.04 7.54 -1.47
C LEU A 106 3.98 7.62 -0.25
N GLU A 107 5.24 8.03 -0.43
CA GLU A 107 6.17 8.28 0.69
C GLU A 107 5.61 9.31 1.65
N HIS A 108 5.10 10.45 1.14
CA HIS A 108 4.54 11.46 2.02
C HIS A 108 3.33 10.95 2.83
N ALA A 109 2.46 10.15 2.22
CA ALA A 109 1.34 9.53 2.92
C ALA A 109 1.83 8.59 4.04
N VAL A 110 2.90 7.83 3.80
CA VAL A 110 3.56 6.97 4.80
C VAL A 110 4.18 7.79 5.91
N GLU A 111 4.97 8.82 5.61
CA GLU A 111 5.59 9.70 6.62
C GLU A 111 4.55 10.34 7.52
N THR A 112 3.44 10.80 6.94
CA THR A 112 2.31 11.41 7.65
C THR A 112 1.66 10.39 8.59
N ALA A 113 1.44 9.16 8.11
CA ALA A 113 0.87 8.10 8.92
C ALA A 113 1.79 7.75 10.10
N TYR A 114 3.11 7.67 9.86
CA TYR A 114 4.15 7.36 10.84
C TYR A 114 4.37 8.45 11.91
N GLN A 115 3.68 9.60 11.83
CA GLN A 115 3.61 10.56 12.94
C GLN A 115 2.66 10.11 14.06
N ARG A 116 1.89 9.04 13.85
CA ARG A 116 0.94 8.49 14.83
C ARG A 116 1.51 7.21 15.43
N GLU A 117 1.14 6.92 16.68
CA GLU A 117 1.57 5.71 17.39
C GLU A 117 1.27 4.41 16.61
N GLU A 118 0.08 4.33 16.02
CA GLU A 118 -0.37 3.17 15.23
C GLU A 118 0.29 3.09 13.84
N LYS A 119 1.01 4.13 13.42
CA LYS A 119 1.58 4.33 12.08
C LYS A 119 0.50 4.28 10.99
N LEU A 120 0.37 3.17 10.27
CA LEU A 120 -0.73 2.90 9.34
C LEU A 120 -1.98 2.46 10.14
N ASP A 121 -2.73 1.47 9.68
CA ASP A 121 -3.88 0.92 10.42
C ASP A 121 -3.44 -0.06 11.52
N ARG A 122 -4.00 0.13 12.72
CA ARG A 122 -3.71 -0.70 13.90
C ARG A 122 -3.95 -2.20 13.71
N TYR A 123 -4.93 -2.59 12.89
CA TYR A 123 -5.36 -3.98 12.70
C TYR A 123 -5.00 -4.52 11.32
N LYS A 124 -4.94 -3.67 10.29
CA LYS A 124 -4.73 -4.12 8.91
C LYS A 124 -3.26 -4.09 8.52
N ALA A 125 -2.55 -5.19 8.82
CA ALA A 125 -1.17 -5.39 8.34
C ALA A 125 -1.05 -5.25 6.80
N THR A 126 -2.13 -5.56 6.07
CA THR A 126 -2.20 -5.43 4.61
C THR A 126 -1.96 -4.02 4.08
N GLU A 127 -2.09 -2.95 4.89
CA GLU A 127 -1.71 -1.61 4.44
C GLU A 127 -0.20 -1.50 4.20
N TRP A 128 0.63 -2.02 5.11
CA TRP A 128 2.08 -2.08 4.90
C TRP A 128 2.43 -2.92 3.67
N HIS A 129 1.79 -4.09 3.53
CA HIS A 129 2.06 -5.02 2.42
C HIS A 129 1.74 -4.40 1.06
N ARG A 130 0.55 -3.80 0.92
CA ARG A 130 0.11 -3.13 -0.31
C ARG A 130 1.05 -1.99 -0.69
N ILE A 131 1.40 -1.13 0.27
CA ILE A 131 2.30 0.00 0.02
C ILE A 131 3.70 -0.50 -0.34
N ALA A 132 4.25 -1.49 0.36
CA ALA A 132 5.57 -2.04 0.08
C ALA A 132 5.65 -2.71 -1.30
N LEU A 133 4.64 -3.52 -1.66
CA LEU A 133 4.54 -4.15 -2.99
C LEU A 133 4.41 -3.11 -4.10
N THR A 134 3.65 -2.04 -3.87
CA THR A 134 3.50 -0.93 -4.81
C THR A 134 4.82 -0.17 -4.97
N ALA A 135 5.49 0.16 -3.87
CA ALA A 135 6.79 0.80 -3.87
C ALA A 135 7.79 0.00 -4.72
N MET A 136 7.93 -1.31 -4.45
CA MET A 136 8.83 -2.18 -5.21
C MET A 136 8.45 -2.28 -6.70
N ALA A 137 7.16 -2.42 -7.02
CA ALA A 137 6.69 -2.54 -8.41
C ALA A 137 7.00 -1.28 -9.24
N LEU A 138 7.10 -0.11 -8.59
CA LEU A 138 7.46 1.16 -9.21
C LEU A 138 8.97 1.47 -9.11
N GLY A 139 9.77 0.57 -8.53
CA GLY A 139 11.23 0.73 -8.39
C GLY A 139 11.70 1.45 -7.11
N GLY A 140 10.79 1.75 -6.19
CA GLY A 140 11.11 2.31 -4.87
C GLY A 140 11.61 1.24 -3.87
N ASP A 141 12.31 1.69 -2.83
CA ASP A 141 12.85 0.83 -1.78
C ASP A 141 11.95 0.84 -0.52
N PRO A 142 11.18 -0.23 -0.26
CA PRO A 142 10.28 -0.28 0.90
C PRO A 142 11.02 -0.43 2.24
N THR A 143 12.33 -0.68 2.24
CA THR A 143 13.13 -0.76 3.47
C THR A 143 13.58 0.60 3.97
N ARG A 144 13.46 1.64 3.14
CA ARG A 144 13.86 3.04 3.40
C ARG A 144 12.88 4.01 2.73
N PHE A 145 11.61 3.91 3.09
CA PHE A 145 10.50 4.57 2.40
C PHE A 145 9.99 5.79 3.17
N GLY A 146 10.64 6.94 2.98
CA GLY A 146 10.45 8.14 3.81
C GLY A 146 11.17 8.07 5.17
N GLN A 147 10.87 9.03 6.04
CA GLN A 147 11.46 9.18 7.37
C GLN A 147 10.42 9.22 8.50
N SER A 148 10.76 8.62 9.65
CA SER A 148 9.95 8.70 10.88
C SER A 148 10.07 10.08 11.51
N GLN A 149 9.31 10.31 12.60
CA GLN A 149 9.43 11.52 13.40
C GLN A 149 10.88 11.74 13.89
N GLU A 150 11.57 10.68 14.29
CA GLU A 150 12.95 10.73 14.79
C GLU A 150 14.01 10.88 13.68
N GLY A 151 13.60 11.01 12.41
CA GLY A 151 14.48 11.12 11.25
C GLY A 151 15.08 9.78 10.79
N GLU A 152 14.61 8.65 11.33
CA GLU A 152 15.07 7.32 10.94
C GLU A 152 14.34 6.84 9.67
N PRO A 153 15.01 6.10 8.77
CA PRO A 153 14.35 5.53 7.59
C PRO A 153 13.20 4.60 7.97
N ILE A 154 12.03 4.79 7.35
CA ILE A 154 10.88 3.92 7.56
C ILE A 154 11.10 2.61 6.80
N ASN A 155 11.03 1.48 7.53
CA ASN A 155 11.15 0.14 6.94
C ASN A 155 9.78 -0.57 6.96
N LEU A 156 9.07 -0.51 5.83
CA LEU A 156 7.75 -1.11 5.67
C LEU A 156 7.80 -2.64 5.69
N ILE A 157 8.89 -3.24 5.20
CA ILE A 157 9.09 -4.70 5.24
C ILE A 157 9.15 -5.15 6.69
N LYS A 158 10.01 -4.54 7.49
CA LYS A 158 10.17 -4.83 8.92
C LYS A 158 8.85 -4.66 9.67
N ASP A 159 8.29 -3.47 9.61
CA ASP A 159 7.16 -3.08 10.46
C ASP A 159 5.86 -3.80 10.09
N GLY A 160 5.67 -4.09 8.80
CA GLY A 160 4.48 -4.76 8.28
C GLY A 160 4.54 -6.29 8.37
N THR A 161 5.74 -6.89 8.33
CA THR A 161 5.92 -8.35 8.25
C THR A 161 6.52 -8.93 9.53
N TYR A 162 7.82 -9.18 9.58
CA TYR A 162 8.49 -9.99 10.59
C TYR A 162 8.57 -9.35 11.99
N ASP A 163 8.38 -8.03 12.12
CA ASP A 163 8.27 -7.36 13.42
C ASP A 163 6.84 -6.90 13.74
N ARG A 164 5.87 -7.19 12.87
CA ARG A 164 4.47 -6.82 13.10
C ARG A 164 3.97 -7.41 14.40
N GLY A 165 4.29 -8.68 14.66
CA GLY A 165 3.97 -9.44 15.87
C GLY A 165 4.36 -8.78 17.20
N ARG A 166 5.28 -7.80 17.20
CA ARG A 166 5.63 -7.01 18.40
C ARG A 166 4.55 -6.00 18.79
N THR A 167 3.74 -5.58 17.83
CA THR A 167 2.70 -4.57 17.99
C THR A 167 1.31 -5.18 17.93
N MET A 168 1.09 -6.12 17.00
CA MET A 168 -0.14 -6.88 16.82
C MET A 168 0.20 -8.21 16.12
N PRO A 169 -0.47 -9.33 16.40
CA PRO A 169 -0.29 -10.55 15.63
C PRO A 169 -0.38 -10.29 14.12
N LEU A 170 0.53 -10.89 13.33
CA LEU A 170 0.55 -10.69 11.88
C LEU A 170 -0.78 -11.12 11.23
N ASP A 171 -1.42 -12.15 11.76
CA ASP A 171 -2.71 -12.68 11.33
C ASP A 171 -3.92 -12.08 12.09
N GLU A 172 -3.77 -10.92 12.75
CA GLU A 172 -4.90 -10.24 13.41
C GLU A 172 -6.01 -9.88 12.42
N GLN A 173 -5.66 -9.56 11.17
CA GLN A 173 -6.61 -9.37 10.06
C GLN A 173 -7.08 -10.70 9.44
N GLY A 174 -7.06 -11.78 10.24
CA GLY A 174 -7.12 -13.15 9.74
C GLY A 174 -5.89 -13.51 8.91
N VAL A 175 -5.98 -14.65 8.23
CA VAL A 175 -4.87 -15.21 7.43
C VAL A 175 -4.39 -14.25 6.32
N ASN A 176 -5.19 -13.27 5.92
CA ASN A 176 -4.79 -12.22 4.97
C ASN A 176 -3.48 -11.53 5.40
N GLY A 177 -3.32 -11.23 6.68
CA GLY A 177 -2.08 -10.60 7.18
C GLY A 177 -0.86 -11.49 6.96
N ALA A 178 -0.97 -12.79 7.24
CA ALA A 178 0.11 -13.76 7.02
C ALA A 178 0.40 -14.01 5.52
N ILE A 179 -0.65 -14.16 4.69
CA ILE A 179 -0.53 -14.35 3.24
C ILE A 179 0.22 -13.19 2.59
N TRP A 180 -0.27 -11.97 2.81
CA TRP A 180 0.33 -10.78 2.22
C TRP A 180 1.69 -10.45 2.85
N GLY A 181 1.90 -10.81 4.13
CA GLY A 181 3.19 -10.69 4.79
C GLY A 181 4.25 -11.58 4.15
N LEU A 182 3.91 -12.84 3.86
CA LEU A 182 4.81 -13.77 3.17
C LEU A 182 5.10 -13.30 1.74
N LEU A 183 4.07 -12.89 0.98
CA LEU A 183 4.24 -12.31 -0.35
C LEU A 183 5.18 -11.10 -0.32
N THR A 184 5.03 -10.22 0.67
CA THR A 184 5.82 -8.98 0.78
C THR A 184 7.28 -9.26 1.14
N VAL A 185 7.55 -10.11 2.12
CA VAL A 185 8.93 -10.44 2.52
C VAL A 185 9.66 -11.25 1.44
N ASP A 186 8.93 -12.05 0.66
CA ASP A 186 9.50 -12.85 -0.41
C ASP A 186 9.59 -12.12 -1.76
N ALA A 187 8.87 -11.01 -1.93
CA ALA A 187 8.86 -10.27 -3.20
C ALA A 187 10.26 -9.88 -3.69
N ASN A 188 11.17 -9.59 -2.77
CA ASN A 188 12.60 -9.43 -3.07
C ASN A 188 13.50 -10.33 -2.20
N ARG A 189 12.94 -11.41 -1.62
CA ARG A 189 13.64 -12.33 -0.70
C ARG A 189 14.39 -11.59 0.42
N TYR A 190 13.68 -10.72 1.14
CA TYR A 190 14.24 -9.92 2.23
C TYR A 190 14.75 -10.78 3.38
N GLN A 191 15.83 -10.33 4.02
CA GLN A 191 16.38 -10.97 5.19
C GLN A 191 15.53 -10.72 6.43
N ILE A 192 15.24 -11.80 7.16
CA ILE A 192 14.57 -11.73 8.46
C ILE A 192 15.63 -11.89 9.56
N PRO A 193 15.81 -10.90 10.45
CA PRO A 193 16.71 -11.00 11.59
C PRO A 193 16.33 -12.15 12.54
N SER A 194 17.31 -12.80 13.17
CA SER A 194 17.06 -13.93 14.08
C SER A 194 16.27 -13.57 15.34
N ASP A 195 16.21 -12.29 15.69
CA ASP A 195 15.48 -11.77 16.84
C ASP A 195 14.09 -11.22 16.48
N ALA A 196 13.67 -11.30 15.21
CA ALA A 196 12.34 -10.91 14.73
C ALA A 196 11.20 -11.58 15.52
N ALA A 197 10.01 -10.96 15.51
CA ALA A 197 8.83 -11.58 16.15
C ALA A 197 8.38 -12.83 15.40
N ASP A 198 8.44 -12.78 14.07
CA ASP A 198 8.01 -13.84 13.17
C ASP A 198 9.08 -14.11 12.09
N ASP A 199 9.30 -15.38 11.77
CA ASP A 199 10.16 -15.80 10.66
C ASP A 199 9.33 -16.45 9.54
N ARG A 200 9.93 -16.80 8.41
CA ARG A 200 9.19 -17.46 7.32
C ARG A 200 8.52 -18.76 7.75
N THR A 201 9.12 -19.51 8.69
CA THR A 201 8.54 -20.75 9.19
C THR A 201 7.27 -20.46 9.99
N SER A 202 7.29 -19.47 10.90
CA SER A 202 6.10 -19.10 11.67
C SER A 202 5.00 -18.53 10.79
N ILE A 203 5.34 -17.69 9.80
CA ILE A 203 4.37 -17.10 8.87
C ILE A 203 3.71 -18.18 7.98
N ILE A 204 4.49 -19.12 7.42
CA ILE A 204 3.92 -20.24 6.66
C ILE A 204 3.04 -21.10 7.56
N ASN A 205 3.46 -21.36 8.80
CA ASN A 205 2.64 -22.13 9.74
C ASN A 205 1.32 -21.40 10.06
N MET A 206 1.33 -20.08 10.23
CA MET A 206 0.10 -19.28 10.37
C MET A 206 -0.81 -19.49 9.18
N ILE A 207 -0.32 -19.44 7.93
CA ILE A 207 -1.16 -19.68 6.75
C ILE A 207 -1.76 -21.09 6.77
N LEU A 208 -0.92 -22.10 7.01
CA LEU A 208 -1.33 -23.50 7.01
C LEU A 208 -2.38 -23.82 8.09
N GLU A 209 -2.37 -23.12 9.22
CA GLU A 209 -3.37 -23.29 10.29
C GLU A 209 -4.80 -22.92 9.88
N TYR A 210 -4.97 -22.11 8.83
CA TYR A 210 -6.30 -21.69 8.34
C TYR A 210 -6.85 -22.56 7.21
N GLN A 211 -6.14 -23.62 6.79
CA GLN A 211 -6.70 -24.61 5.88
C GLN A 211 -7.82 -25.39 6.57
N LEU A 212 -8.85 -25.77 5.84
CA LEU A 212 -9.95 -26.58 6.36
C LEU A 212 -9.96 -27.97 5.70
N ASP A 213 -10.72 -28.90 6.28
CA ASP A 213 -10.81 -30.30 5.81
C ASP A 213 -11.25 -30.44 4.34
N GLN A 214 -11.99 -29.47 3.81
CA GLN A 214 -12.41 -29.42 2.41
C GLN A 214 -11.24 -29.15 1.45
N GLY A 215 -10.11 -28.67 1.96
CA GLY A 215 -8.88 -28.39 1.21
C GLY A 215 -8.63 -26.92 0.90
N GLY A 216 -9.63 -26.05 1.00
CA GLY A 216 -9.44 -24.60 0.88
C GLY A 216 -9.13 -23.92 2.23
N PHE A 217 -8.81 -22.63 2.17
CA PHE A 217 -8.46 -21.80 3.32
C PHE A 217 -9.63 -20.90 3.73
N SER A 218 -9.72 -20.62 5.02
CA SER A 218 -10.65 -19.66 5.60
C SER A 218 -9.97 -18.32 5.91
N LEU A 219 -10.73 -17.22 5.93
CA LEU A 219 -10.17 -15.92 6.35
C LEU A 219 -9.82 -15.92 7.85
N ASP A 220 -10.72 -16.46 8.67
CA ASP A 220 -10.79 -16.27 10.13
C ASP A 220 -11.03 -17.59 10.90
N GLY A 221 -10.82 -18.75 10.25
CA GLY A 221 -11.17 -20.06 10.81
C GLY A 221 -12.63 -20.48 10.56
N GLY A 222 -13.43 -19.63 9.90
CA GLY A 222 -14.83 -19.88 9.58
C GLY A 222 -15.04 -20.82 8.38
N ASN A 223 -15.62 -20.30 7.30
CA ASN A 223 -15.86 -21.07 6.08
C ASN A 223 -14.68 -20.97 5.11
N VAL A 224 -14.53 -21.97 4.25
CA VAL A 224 -13.60 -21.87 3.11
C VAL A 224 -13.98 -20.65 2.27
N ASN A 225 -12.99 -19.86 1.91
CA ASN A 225 -13.12 -18.69 1.06
C ASN A 225 -12.24 -18.88 -0.18
N LEU A 226 -12.82 -18.64 -1.35
CA LEU A 226 -12.18 -18.89 -2.64
C LEU A 226 -10.99 -17.95 -2.88
N ASP A 227 -11.17 -16.65 -2.66
CA ASP A 227 -10.12 -15.65 -2.83
C ASP A 227 -8.95 -15.94 -1.88
N ILE A 228 -9.26 -16.21 -0.61
CA ILE A 228 -8.24 -16.54 0.40
C ILE A 228 -7.50 -17.82 0.03
N THR A 229 -8.20 -18.83 -0.48
CA THR A 229 -7.56 -20.07 -0.96
C THR A 229 -6.59 -19.76 -2.10
N ALA A 230 -7.01 -18.99 -3.10
CA ALA A 230 -6.17 -18.62 -4.22
C ALA A 230 -4.97 -17.74 -3.79
N MET A 231 -5.18 -16.74 -2.94
CA MET A 231 -4.10 -15.90 -2.43
C MET A 231 -3.11 -16.68 -1.55
N ALA A 232 -3.57 -17.63 -0.75
CA ALA A 232 -2.69 -18.53 0.02
C ALA A 232 -1.80 -19.35 -0.91
N LEU A 233 -2.33 -19.86 -2.03
CA LEU A 233 -1.55 -20.56 -3.04
C LEU A 233 -0.48 -19.66 -3.69
N GLN A 234 -0.79 -18.39 -3.93
CA GLN A 234 0.19 -17.42 -4.46
C GLN A 234 1.38 -17.26 -3.49
N ALA A 235 1.10 -17.16 -2.18
CA ALA A 235 2.14 -17.01 -1.15
C ALA A 235 2.95 -18.30 -0.90
N LEU A 236 2.29 -19.46 -0.99
CA LEU A 236 2.91 -20.76 -0.72
C LEU A 236 3.66 -21.34 -1.93
N ALA A 237 3.42 -20.83 -3.14
CA ALA A 237 4.01 -21.36 -4.38
C ALA A 237 5.54 -21.53 -4.35
N PRO A 238 6.35 -20.57 -3.84
CA PRO A 238 7.82 -20.74 -3.77
C PRO A 238 8.25 -21.94 -2.91
N TYR A 239 7.43 -22.33 -1.94
CA TYR A 239 7.70 -23.41 -0.99
C TYR A 239 7.12 -24.75 -1.43
N TYR A 240 6.45 -24.82 -2.58
CA TYR A 240 5.84 -26.05 -3.07
C TYR A 240 6.84 -27.19 -3.18
N ASN A 241 8.07 -26.91 -3.62
CA ASN A 241 9.12 -27.91 -3.77
C ASN A 241 9.85 -28.28 -2.47
N ASP A 242 9.65 -27.52 -1.39
CA ASP A 242 10.28 -27.73 -0.09
C ASP A 242 9.65 -28.95 0.63
N GLU A 243 10.48 -29.82 1.20
CA GLU A 243 10.04 -31.04 1.89
C GLU A 243 9.81 -30.82 3.40
N LYS A 244 9.89 -29.58 3.88
CA LYS A 244 9.64 -29.25 5.29
C LYS A 244 8.23 -29.65 5.72
N VAL A 245 8.18 -30.34 6.85
CA VAL A 245 6.94 -30.74 7.54
C VAL A 245 6.60 -29.70 8.60
N TYR A 246 5.38 -29.18 8.52
CA TYR A 246 4.81 -28.22 9.46
C TYR A 246 3.87 -28.94 10.43
N GLN A 247 3.83 -28.48 11.68
CA GLN A 247 2.89 -28.97 12.68
C GLN A 247 1.64 -28.09 12.65
N VAL A 248 0.49 -28.69 12.40
CA VAL A 248 -0.78 -27.99 12.34
C VAL A 248 -1.75 -28.59 13.35
N SER A 249 -2.66 -27.77 13.87
CA SER A 249 -3.65 -28.19 14.87
C SER A 249 -4.70 -29.18 14.31
N HIS A 250 -4.85 -29.25 12.99
CA HIS A 250 -5.83 -30.03 12.25
C HIS A 250 -5.13 -30.94 11.22
N ILE A 251 -5.86 -31.53 10.25
CA ILE A 251 -5.33 -32.40 9.17
C ILE A 251 -4.21 -33.37 9.64
N ASN A 252 -4.58 -34.39 10.40
CA ASN A 252 -3.66 -35.41 10.91
C ASN A 252 -2.47 -34.90 11.76
N GLY A 253 -2.48 -33.63 12.20
CA GLY A 253 -1.49 -33.01 13.09
C GLY A 253 -0.24 -32.48 12.40
N GLN A 254 -0.06 -32.72 11.09
CA GLN A 254 1.11 -32.27 10.32
C GLN A 254 0.81 -32.24 8.82
N THR A 255 1.47 -31.35 8.10
CA THR A 255 1.36 -31.23 6.63
C THR A 255 2.65 -30.66 6.05
N THR A 256 2.91 -30.95 4.78
CA THR A 256 3.84 -30.16 3.96
C THR A 256 3.09 -29.04 3.22
N VAL A 257 3.82 -28.05 2.71
CA VAL A 257 3.23 -27.03 1.82
C VAL A 257 2.65 -27.68 0.58
N ARG A 258 3.37 -28.64 -0.02
CA ARG A 258 2.93 -29.38 -1.21
C ARG A 258 1.55 -30.02 -1.02
N GLU A 259 1.36 -30.77 0.07
CA GLU A 259 0.08 -31.44 0.36
C GLU A 259 -1.06 -30.43 0.58
N ALA A 260 -0.78 -29.30 1.24
CA ALA A 260 -1.77 -28.24 1.42
C ALA A 260 -2.16 -27.59 0.08
N VAL A 261 -1.17 -27.33 -0.78
CA VAL A 261 -1.38 -26.80 -2.12
C VAL A 261 -2.19 -27.77 -2.98
N ASP A 262 -1.87 -29.06 -2.97
CA ASP A 262 -2.56 -30.08 -3.77
C ASP A 262 -4.03 -30.25 -3.38
N ARG A 263 -4.33 -30.22 -2.07
CA ARG A 263 -5.73 -30.22 -1.57
C ARG A 263 -6.49 -28.99 -2.08
N SER A 264 -5.85 -27.83 -2.06
CA SER A 264 -6.45 -26.57 -2.51
C SER A 264 -6.68 -26.55 -4.02
N LEU A 265 -5.71 -27.02 -4.82
CA LEU A 265 -5.84 -27.12 -6.28
C LEU A 265 -6.98 -28.05 -6.68
N LYS A 266 -7.12 -29.19 -5.98
CA LYS A 266 -8.25 -30.09 -6.16
C LYS A 266 -9.57 -29.38 -5.84
N TRP A 267 -9.66 -28.73 -4.68
CA TRP A 267 -10.87 -28.01 -4.27
C TRP A 267 -11.24 -26.90 -5.26
N LEU A 268 -10.26 -26.08 -5.70
CA LEU A 268 -10.46 -25.04 -6.71
C LEU A 268 -10.93 -25.62 -8.04
N SER A 269 -10.31 -26.69 -8.53
CA SER A 269 -10.76 -27.36 -9.76
C SER A 269 -12.23 -27.81 -9.67
N GLU A 270 -12.70 -28.23 -8.49
CA GLU A 270 -14.11 -28.59 -8.26
C GLU A 270 -15.04 -27.36 -8.18
N GLN A 271 -14.52 -26.17 -7.87
CA GLN A 271 -15.31 -24.92 -7.80
C GLN A 271 -15.48 -24.21 -9.15
N GLN A 272 -14.68 -24.56 -10.16
CA GLN A 272 -14.76 -23.92 -11.47
C GLN A 272 -16.09 -24.25 -12.18
N ALA A 273 -16.79 -23.24 -12.67
CA ALA A 273 -18.03 -23.40 -13.42
C ALA A 273 -17.78 -23.89 -14.85
N ASP A 274 -18.83 -24.36 -15.53
CA ASP A 274 -18.76 -24.82 -16.94
C ASP A 274 -18.31 -23.72 -17.91
N GLN A 275 -18.48 -22.45 -17.55
CA GLN A 275 -18.03 -21.28 -18.31
C GLN A 275 -16.55 -20.94 -18.05
N GLY A 276 -15.89 -21.64 -17.13
CA GLY A 276 -14.49 -21.45 -16.78
C GLY A 276 -14.23 -20.42 -15.66
N TYR A 277 -15.22 -19.61 -15.28
CA TYR A 277 -15.11 -18.64 -14.18
C TYR A 277 -15.34 -19.27 -12.80
N PHE A 278 -15.10 -18.48 -11.76
CA PHE A 278 -15.34 -18.82 -10.36
C PHE A 278 -16.43 -17.94 -9.75
N SER A 279 -17.06 -18.43 -8.68
CA SER A 279 -18.12 -17.73 -7.96
C SER A 279 -17.83 -17.69 -6.46
N SER A 280 -18.24 -16.60 -5.83
CA SER A 280 -18.17 -16.42 -4.38
C SER A 280 -19.51 -15.88 -3.89
N TRP A 281 -19.98 -16.35 -2.74
CA TRP A 281 -21.28 -15.98 -2.16
C TRP A 281 -22.49 -16.12 -3.11
N GLY A 282 -22.40 -17.06 -4.05
CA GLY A 282 -23.47 -17.34 -5.02
C GLY A 282 -23.46 -16.46 -6.26
N GLN A 283 -22.48 -15.56 -6.41
CA GLN A 283 -22.32 -14.74 -7.60
C GLN A 283 -20.99 -15.03 -8.30
N SER A 284 -21.05 -15.22 -9.62
CA SER A 284 -19.86 -15.27 -10.47
C SER A 284 -19.23 -13.89 -10.57
N ASN A 285 -17.91 -13.79 -10.37
CA ASN A 285 -17.22 -12.51 -10.48
C ASN A 285 -15.81 -12.63 -11.06
N SER A 286 -15.33 -11.51 -11.59
CA SER A 286 -14.04 -11.39 -12.25
C SER A 286 -12.87 -11.56 -11.28
N GLU A 287 -13.00 -11.05 -10.06
CA GLU A 287 -11.95 -10.93 -9.05
C GLU A 287 -11.53 -12.30 -8.53
N CYS A 288 -12.49 -13.15 -8.17
CA CYS A 288 -12.26 -14.55 -7.82
C CYS A 288 -11.52 -15.30 -8.93
N THR A 289 -11.96 -15.09 -10.18
CA THR A 289 -11.37 -15.74 -11.34
C THR A 289 -9.93 -15.24 -11.57
N ALA A 290 -9.69 -13.95 -11.37
CA ALA A 290 -8.37 -13.32 -11.44
C ALA A 290 -7.41 -13.89 -10.36
N GLN A 291 -7.87 -14.05 -9.11
CA GLN A 291 -7.04 -14.63 -8.05
C GLN A 291 -6.62 -16.08 -8.36
N VAL A 292 -7.53 -16.89 -8.90
CA VAL A 292 -7.21 -18.27 -9.31
C VAL A 292 -6.20 -18.26 -10.47
N MET A 293 -6.37 -17.38 -11.46
CA MET A 293 -5.39 -17.21 -12.55
C MET A 293 -3.99 -16.93 -12.00
N VAL A 294 -3.85 -15.98 -11.06
CA VAL A 294 -2.55 -15.65 -10.46
C VAL A 294 -1.99 -16.82 -9.67
N ALA A 295 -2.81 -17.55 -8.91
CA ALA A 295 -2.39 -18.73 -8.17
C ALA A 295 -1.82 -19.83 -9.07
N LEU A 296 -2.50 -20.14 -10.17
CA LEU A 296 -2.05 -21.15 -11.14
C LEU A 296 -0.74 -20.72 -11.79
N CYS A 297 -0.63 -19.47 -12.24
CA CYS A 297 0.61 -18.95 -12.82
C CYS A 297 1.79 -18.98 -11.83
N SER A 298 1.57 -18.65 -10.55
CA SER A 298 2.62 -18.71 -9.51
C SER A 298 3.11 -20.15 -9.27
N LEU A 299 2.22 -21.14 -9.37
CA LEU A 299 2.54 -22.57 -9.25
C LEU A 299 3.07 -23.18 -10.56
N GLY A 300 3.16 -22.39 -11.63
CA GLY A 300 3.59 -22.85 -12.95
C GLY A 300 2.61 -23.78 -13.65
N ILE A 301 1.33 -23.70 -13.26
CA ILE A 301 0.22 -24.45 -13.87
C ILE A 301 -0.39 -23.58 -14.97
N ASP A 302 -0.53 -24.15 -16.17
CA ASP A 302 -1.10 -23.42 -17.31
C ASP A 302 -2.64 -23.26 -17.14
N PRO A 303 -3.14 -22.04 -16.89
CA PRO A 303 -4.57 -21.81 -16.66
C PRO A 303 -5.43 -21.94 -17.93
N VAL A 304 -4.80 -22.10 -19.10
CA VAL A 304 -5.46 -22.24 -20.40
C VAL A 304 -5.54 -23.68 -20.87
N ASN A 305 -4.56 -24.52 -20.50
CA ASN A 305 -4.44 -25.88 -21.04
C ASN A 305 -4.40 -26.99 -19.99
N ASP A 306 -4.24 -26.68 -18.69
CA ASP A 306 -4.22 -27.73 -17.67
C ASP A 306 -5.60 -28.39 -17.57
N PRO A 307 -5.73 -29.71 -17.81
CA PRO A 307 -7.02 -30.39 -17.91
C PRO A 307 -7.83 -30.36 -16.61
N ARG A 308 -7.19 -30.10 -15.45
CA ARG A 308 -7.91 -29.92 -14.19
C ARG A 308 -8.76 -28.65 -14.22
N PHE A 309 -8.35 -27.64 -14.99
CA PHE A 309 -8.95 -26.32 -15.05
C PHE A 309 -9.64 -26.01 -16.39
N ILE A 310 -10.02 -27.06 -17.13
CA ILE A 310 -10.89 -26.98 -18.31
C ILE A 310 -12.24 -27.61 -17.97
N LYS A 311 -13.31 -26.80 -18.00
CA LYS A 311 -14.69 -27.26 -17.75
C LYS A 311 -15.55 -27.00 -18.96
N ASN A 312 -16.23 -28.03 -19.45
CA ASN A 312 -17.06 -27.96 -20.67
C ASN A 312 -16.34 -27.28 -21.86
N GLY A 313 -15.03 -27.49 -21.98
CA GLY A 313 -14.18 -26.88 -23.01
C GLY A 313 -13.67 -25.47 -22.70
N ASN A 314 -14.16 -24.79 -21.66
CA ASN A 314 -13.74 -23.44 -21.28
C ASN A 314 -12.62 -23.47 -20.23
N SER A 315 -11.63 -22.59 -20.43
CA SER A 315 -10.51 -22.38 -19.52
C SER A 315 -10.78 -21.29 -18.49
N VAL A 316 -9.88 -21.13 -17.52
CA VAL A 316 -9.92 -20.00 -16.57
C VAL A 316 -9.82 -18.65 -17.30
N LEU A 317 -9.07 -18.60 -18.42
CA LEU A 317 -8.94 -17.38 -19.22
C LEU A 317 -10.24 -17.04 -19.94
N ASP A 318 -10.92 -18.04 -20.50
CA ASP A 318 -12.24 -17.83 -21.13
C ASP A 318 -13.23 -17.27 -20.10
N GLY A 319 -13.24 -17.86 -18.89
CA GLY A 319 -14.04 -17.37 -17.77
C GLY A 319 -13.73 -15.93 -17.38
N LEU A 320 -12.45 -15.58 -17.21
CA LEU A 320 -12.03 -14.23 -16.83
C LEU A 320 -12.40 -13.19 -17.89
N LEU A 321 -12.14 -13.50 -19.17
CA LEU A 321 -12.40 -12.57 -20.27
C LEU A 321 -13.89 -12.45 -20.62
N SER A 322 -14.74 -13.32 -20.09
CA SER A 322 -16.20 -13.16 -20.21
C SER A 322 -16.73 -11.91 -19.51
N PHE A 323 -15.99 -11.37 -18.52
CA PHE A 323 -16.35 -10.16 -17.77
C PHE A 323 -15.86 -8.85 -18.44
N LEU A 324 -15.19 -8.91 -19.60
CA LEU A 324 -14.84 -7.70 -20.35
C LEU A 324 -16.08 -6.97 -20.82
N VAL A 325 -16.05 -5.64 -20.73
CA VAL A 325 -17.10 -4.74 -21.22
C VAL A 325 -16.63 -4.06 -22.51
N ASP A 326 -17.57 -3.69 -23.37
CA ASP A 326 -17.28 -3.04 -24.68
C ASP A 326 -16.48 -1.73 -24.57
N ASP A 327 -16.49 -1.07 -23.41
CA ASP A 327 -15.72 0.16 -23.14
C ASP A 327 -14.24 -0.10 -22.78
N GLY A 328 -13.84 -1.37 -22.71
CA GLY A 328 -12.48 -1.83 -22.40
C GLY A 328 -12.23 -2.12 -20.92
N GLY A 329 -13.18 -1.79 -20.04
CA GLY A 329 -13.11 -2.16 -18.62
C GLY A 329 -13.61 -3.57 -18.35
N VAL A 330 -13.70 -3.92 -17.08
CA VAL A 330 -14.15 -5.24 -16.61
C VAL A 330 -15.25 -5.04 -15.58
N THR A 331 -16.35 -5.76 -15.74
CA THR A 331 -17.42 -5.74 -14.75
C THR A 331 -17.12 -6.68 -13.60
N HIS A 332 -17.58 -6.30 -12.40
CA HIS A 332 -17.53 -7.21 -11.24
C HIS A 332 -18.34 -8.48 -11.52
N SER A 333 -19.59 -8.31 -11.97
CA SER A 333 -20.52 -9.38 -12.30
C SER A 333 -21.58 -8.89 -13.28
N TYR A 334 -22.24 -9.81 -13.98
CA TYR A 334 -23.46 -9.51 -14.74
C TYR A 334 -24.74 -9.69 -13.92
N GLU A 335 -24.61 -10.10 -12.66
CA GLU A 335 -25.71 -10.18 -11.71
C GLU A 335 -25.71 -8.96 -10.79
N THR A 336 -26.91 -8.51 -10.41
CA THR A 336 -27.06 -7.38 -9.48
C THR A 336 -26.86 -7.85 -8.06
N ASP A 337 -25.97 -7.18 -7.33
CA ASP A 337 -25.79 -7.35 -5.89
C ASP A 337 -26.41 -6.17 -5.13
N ASP A 338 -27.54 -6.40 -4.47
CA ASP A 338 -28.21 -5.39 -3.65
C ASP A 338 -27.38 -4.99 -2.41
N GLU A 339 -26.44 -5.83 -1.97
CA GLU A 339 -25.54 -5.54 -0.84
C GLU A 339 -24.29 -4.75 -1.27
N ASN A 340 -24.01 -4.69 -2.57
CA ASN A 340 -22.91 -3.92 -3.16
C ASN A 340 -23.40 -3.01 -4.32
N PRO A 341 -24.16 -1.95 -4.02
CA PRO A 341 -24.74 -1.08 -5.05
C PRO A 341 -23.69 -0.29 -5.86
N ALA A 342 -22.42 -0.29 -5.43
CA ALA A 342 -21.31 0.30 -6.18
C ALA A 342 -20.84 -0.58 -7.35
N ALA A 343 -21.15 -1.88 -7.33
CA ALA A 343 -20.91 -2.80 -8.43
C ALA A 343 -22.17 -2.92 -9.29
N VAL A 344 -22.29 -2.05 -10.30
CA VAL A 344 -23.40 -2.10 -11.23
C VAL A 344 -23.20 -3.24 -12.23
N ALA A 345 -24.19 -4.14 -12.31
CA ALA A 345 -24.12 -5.34 -13.14
C ALA A 345 -23.86 -5.02 -14.62
N GLY A 346 -22.82 -5.61 -15.19
CA GLY A 346 -22.43 -5.41 -16.59
C GLY A 346 -21.77 -4.07 -16.90
N GLU A 347 -21.59 -3.19 -15.90
CA GLU A 347 -20.80 -1.96 -16.04
C GLU A 347 -19.38 -2.18 -15.52
N SER A 348 -18.43 -1.46 -16.11
CA SER A 348 -17.02 -1.56 -15.73
C SER A 348 -16.81 -1.07 -14.31
N ASN A 349 -16.08 -1.87 -13.53
CA ASN A 349 -15.75 -1.63 -12.15
C ASN A 349 -14.24 -1.48 -11.97
N SER A 350 -13.82 -0.53 -11.15
CA SER A 350 -12.40 -0.22 -10.94
C SER A 350 -11.63 -1.38 -10.33
N MET A 351 -12.16 -2.07 -9.32
CA MET A 351 -11.46 -3.19 -8.68
C MET A 351 -11.42 -4.42 -9.59
N ALA A 352 -12.53 -4.74 -10.26
CA ALA A 352 -12.61 -5.81 -11.25
C ALA A 352 -11.57 -5.64 -12.36
N SER A 353 -11.48 -4.41 -12.89
CA SER A 353 -10.55 -4.06 -13.97
C SER A 353 -9.09 -4.14 -13.52
N GLU A 354 -8.79 -3.68 -12.31
CA GLU A 354 -7.46 -3.76 -11.69
C GLU A 354 -7.00 -5.21 -11.46
N GLN A 355 -7.87 -6.03 -10.85
CA GLN A 355 -7.51 -7.42 -10.56
C GLN A 355 -7.34 -8.24 -11.84
N THR A 356 -8.17 -7.98 -12.84
CA THR A 356 -8.01 -8.57 -14.17
C THR A 356 -6.71 -8.11 -14.82
N LEU A 357 -6.35 -6.82 -14.70
CA LEU A 357 -5.11 -6.28 -15.27
C LEU A 357 -3.87 -7.01 -14.75
N TYR A 358 -3.71 -7.14 -13.43
CA TYR A 358 -2.54 -7.86 -12.90
C TYR A 358 -2.62 -9.37 -13.10
N ALA A 359 -3.81 -9.96 -13.24
CA ALA A 359 -3.95 -11.38 -13.57
C ALA A 359 -3.50 -11.68 -15.00
N LEU A 360 -3.82 -10.80 -15.96
CA LEU A 360 -3.30 -10.88 -17.32
C LEU A 360 -1.79 -10.63 -17.35
N CYS A 361 -1.26 -9.74 -16.50
CA CYS A 361 0.19 -9.60 -16.29
C CYS A 361 0.82 -10.92 -15.83
N ALA A 362 0.23 -11.59 -14.83
CA ALA A 362 0.70 -12.88 -14.33
C ALA A 362 0.71 -13.96 -15.43
N LEU A 363 -0.35 -14.05 -16.22
CA LEU A 363 -0.44 -14.98 -17.36
C LEU A 363 0.60 -14.68 -18.43
N TYR A 364 0.78 -13.41 -18.79
CA TYR A 364 1.76 -13.02 -19.79
C TYR A 364 3.18 -13.36 -19.34
N ARG A 365 3.52 -13.07 -18.08
CA ARG A 365 4.80 -13.43 -17.46
C ARG A 365 5.03 -14.94 -17.48
N PHE A 366 4.02 -15.72 -17.09
CA PHE A 366 4.06 -17.19 -17.15
C PHE A 366 4.34 -17.71 -18.56
N ARG A 367 3.59 -17.23 -19.57
CA ARG A 367 3.75 -17.66 -20.98
C ARG A 367 5.09 -17.28 -21.60
N THR A 368 5.78 -16.30 -21.04
CA THR A 368 7.04 -15.78 -21.56
C THR A 368 8.25 -16.15 -20.69
N GLY A 369 8.07 -17.02 -19.69
CA GLY A 369 9.16 -17.49 -18.83
C GLY A 369 9.77 -16.40 -17.96
N GLN A 370 9.00 -15.36 -17.63
CA GLN A 370 9.42 -14.30 -16.71
C GLN A 370 9.11 -14.71 -15.26
N ARG A 371 9.72 -14.00 -14.31
CA ARG A 371 9.37 -14.12 -12.89
C ARG A 371 7.87 -13.90 -12.67
N HIS A 372 7.28 -14.68 -11.76
CA HIS A 372 5.86 -14.58 -11.44
C HIS A 372 5.51 -13.19 -10.86
N LEU A 373 4.22 -12.87 -10.77
CA LEU A 373 3.73 -11.51 -10.50
C LEU A 373 4.41 -10.85 -9.29
N TYR A 374 4.47 -11.54 -8.16
CA TYR A 374 5.05 -11.01 -6.91
C TYR A 374 6.55 -11.23 -6.75
N ASP A 375 7.24 -11.97 -7.63
CA ASP A 375 8.70 -12.06 -7.60
C ASP A 375 9.29 -10.85 -8.34
N MET A 376 9.69 -9.86 -7.56
CA MET A 376 10.18 -8.55 -7.99
C MET A 376 11.71 -8.45 -7.96
N ARG A 377 12.40 -9.57 -7.71
CA ARG A 377 13.86 -9.67 -7.84
C ARG A 377 14.30 -9.35 -9.27
N ASP A 378 15.59 -9.07 -9.42
CA ASP A 378 16.26 -8.90 -10.71
C ASP A 378 15.94 -10.03 -11.68
N VAL A 379 15.76 -9.68 -12.96
CA VAL A 379 15.48 -10.65 -14.03
C VAL A 379 16.51 -11.78 -14.02
N GLN A 380 16.01 -13.01 -14.19
CA GLN A 380 16.88 -14.17 -14.38
C GLN A 380 17.75 -13.95 -15.62
N SER A 381 19.03 -14.31 -15.55
CA SER A 381 19.89 -14.31 -16.72
C SER A 381 19.36 -15.29 -17.77
N GLU A 382 19.64 -15.03 -19.04
CA GLU A 382 19.25 -15.94 -20.12
C GLU A 382 19.87 -17.33 -19.95
N GLU A 383 21.07 -17.44 -19.38
CA GLU A 383 21.69 -18.71 -19.01
C GLU A 383 20.85 -19.48 -17.98
N LEU A 384 20.46 -18.82 -16.88
CA LEU A 384 19.65 -19.43 -15.83
C LEU A 384 18.26 -19.84 -16.33
N LYS A 385 17.60 -19.00 -17.14
CA LYS A 385 16.32 -19.35 -17.78
C LYS A 385 16.46 -20.61 -18.64
N ASN A 386 17.53 -20.70 -19.44
CA ASN A 386 17.78 -21.86 -20.29
C ASN A 386 18.08 -23.13 -19.48
N ASP A 387 18.82 -23.03 -18.37
CA ASP A 387 19.12 -24.16 -17.49
C ASP A 387 17.84 -24.71 -16.84
N ILE A 388 16.98 -23.82 -16.31
CA ILE A 388 15.68 -24.19 -15.75
C ILE A 388 14.78 -24.82 -16.82
N ALA A 389 14.67 -24.20 -18.00
CA ALA A 389 13.85 -24.73 -19.09
C ALA A 389 14.33 -26.09 -19.57
N GLN A 390 15.65 -26.27 -19.73
CA GLN A 390 16.23 -27.56 -20.13
C GLN A 390 15.98 -28.64 -19.08
N LEU A 391 16.13 -28.32 -17.79
CA LEU A 391 15.87 -29.27 -16.71
C LEU A 391 14.40 -29.68 -16.68
N ARG A 392 13.47 -28.71 -16.81
CA ARG A 392 12.03 -28.98 -16.90
C ARG A 392 11.70 -29.90 -18.06
N GLU A 393 12.27 -29.65 -19.25
CA GLU A 393 12.05 -30.49 -20.42
C GLU A 393 12.57 -31.91 -20.19
N GLN A 394 13.78 -32.06 -19.63
CA GLN A 394 14.35 -33.38 -19.32
C GLN A 394 13.50 -34.18 -18.32
N ILE A 395 12.95 -33.52 -17.31
CA ILE A 395 12.02 -34.16 -16.36
C ILE A 395 10.70 -34.52 -17.06
N HIS A 396 10.19 -33.65 -17.94
CA HIS A 396 8.96 -33.89 -18.69
C HIS A 396 9.08 -35.07 -19.65
N SER A 397 10.17 -35.17 -20.42
CA SER A 397 10.39 -36.29 -21.35
C SER A 397 10.35 -37.64 -20.64
N ILE A 398 10.93 -37.74 -19.43
CA ILE A 398 10.89 -38.97 -18.63
C ILE A 398 9.45 -39.32 -18.21
N ALA A 399 8.63 -38.32 -17.90
CA ALA A 399 7.25 -38.54 -17.48
C ALA A 399 6.36 -39.10 -18.60
N ILE A 400 6.60 -38.70 -19.85
CA ILE A 400 5.72 -39.00 -20.98
C ILE A 400 6.19 -40.18 -21.85
N GLU A 401 7.49 -40.48 -21.88
CA GLU A 401 8.03 -41.43 -22.87
C GLU A 401 7.85 -42.91 -22.50
N GLU A 402 7.30 -43.25 -21.32
CA GLU A 402 7.23 -44.64 -20.79
C GLU A 402 8.58 -45.41 -20.96
N THR A 403 9.69 -44.69 -21.04
CA THR A 403 11.02 -45.27 -21.24
C THR A 403 11.58 -45.74 -19.91
N ASP A 404 12.33 -46.86 -19.93
CA ASP A 404 13.08 -47.33 -18.77
C ASP A 404 14.13 -46.26 -18.39
N VAL A 405 13.78 -45.40 -17.43
CA VAL A 405 14.70 -44.42 -16.87
C VAL A 405 15.69 -45.14 -15.96
N SER A 406 16.98 -44.85 -16.15
CA SER A 406 18.05 -45.43 -15.32
C SER A 406 18.27 -44.61 -14.05
N SER A 407 18.71 -45.27 -12.97
CA SER A 407 19.09 -44.58 -11.73
C SER A 407 20.13 -43.47 -11.97
N ALA A 408 21.10 -43.70 -12.86
CA ALA A 408 22.12 -42.73 -13.21
C ALA A 408 21.54 -41.46 -13.88
N GLN A 409 20.48 -41.58 -14.67
CA GLN A 409 19.79 -40.43 -15.24
C GLN A 409 19.05 -39.63 -14.15
N LEU A 410 18.33 -40.31 -13.25
CA LEU A 410 17.64 -39.64 -12.14
C LEU A 410 18.61 -38.92 -11.20
N GLU A 411 19.73 -39.54 -10.86
CA GLU A 411 20.80 -38.92 -10.06
C GLU A 411 21.41 -37.71 -10.76
N THR A 412 21.59 -37.77 -12.08
CA THR A 412 22.09 -36.63 -12.87
C THR A 412 21.12 -35.45 -12.83
N LEU A 413 19.81 -35.70 -12.97
CA LEU A 413 18.80 -34.64 -12.90
C LEU A 413 18.68 -34.06 -11.48
N ALA A 414 18.78 -34.90 -10.45
CA ALA A 414 18.81 -34.46 -9.07
C ALA A 414 20.03 -33.56 -8.78
N ALA A 415 21.20 -33.91 -9.33
CA ALA A 415 22.40 -33.09 -9.22
C ALA A 415 22.23 -31.73 -9.93
N LYS A 416 21.73 -31.72 -11.17
CA LYS A 416 21.42 -30.48 -11.91
C LYS A 416 20.43 -29.57 -11.17
N TYR A 417 19.39 -30.15 -10.58
CA TYR A 417 18.44 -29.40 -9.76
C TYR A 417 19.13 -28.72 -8.57
N MET A 418 20.10 -29.38 -7.94
CA MET A 418 20.85 -28.83 -6.81
C MET A 418 21.91 -27.80 -7.22
N GLU A 419 22.35 -27.80 -8.48
CA GLU A 419 23.25 -26.79 -9.04
C GLU A 419 22.54 -25.43 -9.23
N LEU A 420 21.22 -25.42 -9.41
CA LEU A 420 20.44 -24.18 -9.47
C LEU A 420 20.51 -23.42 -8.13
N PRO A 421 20.53 -22.07 -8.15
CA PRO A 421 20.37 -21.26 -6.95
C PRO A 421 19.12 -21.67 -6.17
N GLU A 422 19.23 -21.72 -4.84
CA GLU A 422 18.17 -22.26 -3.98
C GLU A 422 16.83 -21.56 -4.19
N ASP A 423 16.86 -20.24 -4.35
CA ASP A 423 15.71 -19.37 -4.58
C ASP A 423 15.27 -19.28 -6.05
N GLU A 424 15.77 -20.19 -6.90
CA GLU A 424 15.36 -20.36 -8.30
C GLU A 424 14.79 -21.76 -8.56
N ARG A 425 15.03 -22.71 -7.65
CA ARG A 425 14.58 -24.11 -7.77
C ARG A 425 13.06 -24.28 -7.83
N PHE A 426 12.30 -23.35 -7.27
CA PHE A 426 10.83 -23.40 -7.33
C PHE A 426 10.27 -23.12 -8.73
N TYR A 427 11.06 -22.56 -9.65
CA TYR A 427 10.70 -22.44 -11.07
C TYR A 427 10.81 -23.77 -11.84
N VAL A 428 11.38 -24.82 -11.24
CA VAL A 428 11.30 -26.19 -11.76
C VAL A 428 9.97 -26.80 -11.33
N TYR A 429 8.88 -26.33 -11.95
CA TYR A 429 7.51 -26.62 -11.53
C TYR A 429 7.13 -28.11 -11.56
N ASN A 430 7.82 -28.91 -12.37
CA ASN A 430 7.62 -30.36 -12.46
C ASN A 430 8.61 -31.17 -11.60
N TYR A 431 9.29 -30.56 -10.64
CA TYR A 431 10.22 -31.24 -9.73
C TYR A 431 9.59 -32.45 -9.00
N THR A 432 8.29 -32.42 -8.70
CA THR A 432 7.57 -33.55 -8.07
C THR A 432 7.73 -34.84 -8.83
N VAL A 433 7.70 -34.79 -10.16
CA VAL A 433 7.91 -35.96 -11.03
C VAL A 433 9.28 -36.59 -10.74
N LEU A 434 10.34 -35.76 -10.71
CA LEU A 434 11.69 -36.23 -10.41
C LEU A 434 11.76 -36.79 -8.98
N ARG A 435 11.18 -36.08 -8.01
CA ARG A 435 11.15 -36.49 -6.60
C ARG A 435 10.47 -37.85 -6.41
N ASP A 436 9.34 -38.08 -7.06
CA ASP A 436 8.57 -39.33 -6.95
C ASP A 436 9.31 -40.50 -7.59
N LEU A 437 9.92 -40.28 -8.77
CA LEU A 437 10.76 -41.29 -9.42
C LEU A 437 12.01 -41.62 -8.58
N LEU A 438 12.66 -40.64 -7.97
CA LEU A 438 13.77 -40.88 -7.03
C LEU A 438 13.31 -41.76 -5.86
N ALA A 439 12.15 -41.48 -5.28
CA ALA A 439 11.58 -42.26 -4.20
C ALA A 439 11.27 -43.70 -4.63
N GLU A 440 10.65 -43.89 -5.80
CA GLU A 440 10.33 -45.21 -6.37
C GLU A 440 11.58 -46.06 -6.58
N TYR A 441 12.67 -45.44 -7.06
CA TYR A 441 13.95 -46.10 -7.29
C TYR A 441 14.81 -46.23 -6.02
N ASN A 442 14.31 -45.81 -4.86
CA ASN A 442 15.04 -45.77 -3.57
C ASN A 442 16.35 -44.96 -3.65
N LEU A 443 16.35 -43.87 -4.42
CA LEU A 443 17.45 -42.94 -4.57
C LEU A 443 17.32 -41.76 -3.59
N ALA A 444 18.40 -41.02 -3.40
CA ALA A 444 18.41 -39.86 -2.53
C ALA A 444 17.57 -38.72 -3.12
N ILE A 445 16.59 -38.23 -2.36
CA ILE A 445 15.80 -37.05 -2.71
C ILE A 445 16.62 -35.79 -2.33
N PRO A 446 16.76 -34.80 -3.23
CA PRO A 446 17.41 -33.53 -2.92
C PRO A 446 16.89 -32.92 -1.60
N GLN A 447 17.80 -32.60 -0.69
CA GLN A 447 17.49 -31.97 0.59
C GLN A 447 17.88 -30.50 0.54
N PHE A 448 16.91 -29.61 0.75
CA PHE A 448 17.07 -28.15 0.80
C PHE A 448 15.91 -27.55 1.60
N SER A 449 16.02 -26.27 1.97
CA SER A 449 15.00 -25.60 2.79
C SER A 449 14.98 -24.12 2.43
N LEU A 450 14.08 -23.75 1.50
CA LEU A 450 13.98 -22.38 1.02
C LEU A 450 13.55 -21.43 2.14
N VAL A 451 12.81 -21.95 3.11
CA VAL A 451 12.33 -21.24 4.30
C VAL A 451 13.44 -20.94 5.31
N GLU A 452 14.47 -21.78 5.38
CA GLU A 452 15.66 -21.56 6.22
C GLU A 452 16.73 -20.72 5.53
N SER A 453 16.60 -20.53 4.21
CA SER A 453 17.43 -19.61 3.46
C SER A 453 17.20 -18.18 3.99
N PRO A 454 18.26 -17.46 4.41
CA PRO A 454 18.12 -16.17 5.08
C PRO A 454 17.47 -15.10 4.20
N GLY A 455 17.46 -15.26 2.88
CA GLY A 455 17.13 -14.21 1.92
C GLY A 455 18.39 -13.47 1.46
N ALA A 456 18.35 -12.92 0.25
CA ALA A 456 19.50 -12.25 -0.36
C ALA A 456 19.50 -10.73 -0.11
N THR A 457 18.36 -10.15 0.26
CA THR A 457 18.16 -8.69 0.23
C THR A 457 18.03 -8.12 1.63
N THR A 458 18.92 -7.20 2.00
CA THR A 458 18.81 -6.42 3.25
C THR A 458 18.16 -5.05 3.02
N VAL A 459 18.46 -4.44 1.88
CA VAL A 459 18.00 -3.11 1.46
C VAL A 459 17.83 -3.16 -0.06
N GLY A 460 16.80 -2.51 -0.60
CA GLY A 460 16.61 -2.38 -2.04
C GLY A 460 15.16 -2.57 -2.49
N GLY A 461 14.84 -1.95 -3.64
CA GLY A 461 13.55 -2.05 -4.32
C GLY A 461 13.45 -3.22 -5.29
N GLY A 462 12.34 -3.27 -6.02
CA GLY A 462 12.12 -4.22 -7.10
C GLY A 462 12.61 -3.72 -8.46
N THR A 463 12.82 -4.64 -9.39
CA THR A 463 13.27 -4.30 -10.75
C THR A 463 12.07 -4.12 -11.68
N VAL A 464 11.99 -2.96 -12.33
CA VAL A 464 10.90 -2.61 -13.23
C VAL A 464 11.28 -2.96 -14.67
N VAL A 465 10.51 -3.87 -15.26
CA VAL A 465 10.77 -4.41 -16.60
C VAL A 465 9.47 -4.43 -17.36
N ASN A 466 9.52 -3.90 -18.58
CA ASN A 466 8.38 -3.96 -19.48
C ASN A 466 8.22 -5.41 -19.94
N ILE A 467 7.06 -6.00 -19.67
CA ILE A 467 6.87 -7.44 -19.91
C ILE A 467 6.77 -7.78 -21.40
N PHE A 468 6.48 -6.81 -22.26
CA PHE A 468 6.25 -7.01 -23.69
C PHE A 468 7.56 -7.09 -24.48
N ASP A 469 8.51 -6.18 -24.18
CA ASP A 469 9.82 -6.09 -24.84
C ASP A 469 10.99 -6.59 -23.97
N GLN A 470 10.76 -6.79 -22.67
CA GLN A 470 11.74 -7.19 -21.65
C GLN A 470 12.88 -6.19 -21.40
N ASP A 471 12.67 -4.93 -21.80
CA ASP A 471 13.61 -3.87 -21.47
C ASP A 471 13.42 -3.36 -20.04
N VAL A 472 14.53 -3.03 -19.37
CA VAL A 472 14.50 -2.33 -18.08
C VAL A 472 13.90 -0.95 -18.31
N VAL A 473 12.86 -0.63 -17.55
CA VAL A 473 12.14 0.63 -17.71
C VAL A 473 12.96 1.74 -17.08
N ASN A 474 13.68 2.49 -17.91
CA ASN A 474 14.01 3.88 -17.60
C ASN A 474 12.83 4.72 -18.10
N SER A 475 12.18 5.46 -17.21
CA SER A 475 10.89 6.10 -17.46
C SER A 475 10.88 7.13 -18.60
N GLY A 476 12.03 7.46 -19.22
CA GLY A 476 12.12 8.50 -20.25
C GLY A 476 11.50 9.81 -19.77
N LEU A 477 11.61 10.07 -18.46
CA LEU A 477 10.80 11.04 -17.75
C LEU A 477 11.17 12.44 -18.23
N MET A 478 10.16 13.24 -18.54
CA MET A 478 10.34 14.62 -18.96
C MET A 478 9.63 15.55 -17.98
N PHE A 479 10.30 16.64 -17.60
CA PHE A 479 9.67 17.77 -16.94
C PHE A 479 8.97 18.61 -18.00
N ASN A 480 7.63 18.60 -18.00
CA ASN A 480 6.80 19.12 -19.10
C ASN A 480 6.12 20.45 -18.75
N GLU A 481 5.35 21.01 -19.69
CA GLU A 481 4.68 22.32 -19.49
C GLU A 481 3.68 22.30 -18.33
N THR A 482 3.00 21.18 -18.07
CA THR A 482 2.09 21.04 -16.92
C THR A 482 2.87 21.09 -15.60
N ASP A 483 4.05 20.47 -15.55
CA ASP A 483 4.93 20.53 -14.37
C ASP A 483 5.45 21.96 -14.17
N LEU A 484 5.83 22.64 -15.26
CA LEU A 484 6.28 24.03 -15.23
C LEU A 484 5.15 24.99 -14.80
N GLU A 485 3.93 24.79 -15.28
CA GLU A 485 2.77 25.55 -14.84
C GLU A 485 2.47 25.28 -13.37
N THR A 486 2.52 24.03 -12.91
CA THR A 486 2.37 23.72 -11.47
C THR A 486 3.42 24.46 -10.64
N TYR A 487 4.70 24.39 -11.06
CA TYR A 487 5.80 25.10 -10.40
C TYR A 487 5.54 26.62 -10.32
N LYS A 488 5.10 27.25 -11.43
CA LYS A 488 4.79 28.69 -11.47
C LYS A 488 3.65 29.11 -10.52
N HIS A 489 2.79 28.17 -10.11
CA HIS A 489 1.70 28.44 -9.16
C HIS A 489 2.12 28.26 -7.70
N LEU A 490 3.30 27.69 -7.42
CA LEU A 490 3.82 27.60 -6.06
C LEU A 490 4.11 29.00 -5.51
N PRO A 491 3.71 29.31 -4.26
CA PRO A 491 4.02 30.60 -3.66
C PRO A 491 5.53 30.73 -3.39
N ASP A 492 6.03 31.96 -3.36
CA ASP A 492 7.41 32.25 -2.94
C ASP A 492 7.67 31.71 -1.52
N GLN A 493 6.72 31.93 -0.62
CA GLN A 493 6.74 31.40 0.75
C GLN A 493 5.87 30.16 0.84
N VAL A 494 6.50 28.99 0.75
CA VAL A 494 5.86 27.69 0.92
C VAL A 494 5.60 27.36 2.40
N THR A 495 4.59 26.52 2.62
CA THR A 495 4.14 25.98 3.91
C THR A 495 4.04 24.45 3.81
N GLY A 496 3.72 23.75 4.90
CA GLY A 496 3.54 22.30 4.86
C GLY A 496 2.48 21.81 3.87
N GLU A 497 1.47 22.64 3.55
CA GLU A 497 0.44 22.35 2.53
C GLU A 497 1.04 22.08 1.13
N HIS A 498 2.20 22.65 0.84
CA HIS A 498 2.85 22.56 -0.47
C HIS A 498 3.85 21.40 -0.56
N TYR A 499 4.07 20.65 0.53
CA TYR A 499 5.12 19.64 0.61
C TYR A 499 5.04 18.62 -0.52
N THR A 500 3.85 18.05 -0.73
CA THR A 500 3.63 17.02 -1.75
C THR A 500 3.98 17.52 -3.15
N GLU A 501 3.56 18.72 -3.52
CA GLU A 501 3.82 19.28 -4.84
C GLU A 501 5.30 19.61 -5.04
N VAL A 502 5.95 20.19 -4.03
CA VAL A 502 7.37 20.54 -4.07
C VAL A 502 8.23 19.27 -4.23
N ILE A 503 8.02 18.26 -3.39
CA ILE A 503 8.77 16.99 -3.46
C ILE A 503 8.53 16.29 -4.79
N ARG A 504 7.27 16.21 -5.23
CA ARG A 504 6.90 15.59 -6.51
C ARG A 504 7.64 16.26 -7.67
N LEU A 505 7.54 17.59 -7.78
CA LEU A 505 8.18 18.35 -8.86
C LEU A 505 9.69 18.24 -8.80
N ARG A 506 10.29 18.32 -7.60
CA ARG A 506 11.74 18.21 -7.43
C ARG A 506 12.24 16.83 -7.84
N LYS A 507 11.69 15.75 -7.25
CA LYS A 507 12.12 14.38 -7.55
C LYS A 507 11.92 14.03 -9.03
N LYS A 508 10.82 14.50 -9.62
CA LYS A 508 10.57 14.36 -11.05
C LYS A 508 11.61 15.09 -11.89
N LEU A 509 11.88 16.37 -11.60
CA LEU A 509 12.86 17.16 -12.35
C LEU A 509 14.27 16.61 -12.21
N GLU A 510 14.66 16.18 -11.01
CA GLU A 510 15.97 15.57 -10.71
C GLU A 510 16.24 14.34 -11.58
N GLN A 511 15.21 13.56 -11.89
CA GLN A 511 15.31 12.33 -12.68
C GLN A 511 14.92 12.52 -14.15
N ALA A 512 14.53 13.72 -14.56
CA ALA A 512 14.09 13.99 -15.91
C ALA A 512 15.27 14.04 -16.88
N GLU A 513 15.10 13.51 -18.09
CA GLU A 513 16.14 13.57 -19.14
C GLU A 513 16.51 15.01 -19.52
N ASN A 514 15.54 15.93 -19.38
CA ASN A 514 15.69 17.36 -19.63
C ASN A 514 15.99 18.20 -18.37
N VAL A 515 16.52 17.59 -17.30
CA VAL A 515 16.92 18.31 -16.07
C VAL A 515 17.87 19.49 -16.37
N ALA A 516 18.76 19.32 -17.36
CA ALA A 516 19.73 20.34 -17.76
C ALA A 516 19.09 21.63 -18.31
N ASP A 517 17.82 21.58 -18.72
CA ASP A 517 17.09 22.75 -19.24
C ASP A 517 16.54 23.64 -18.10
N TYR A 518 16.46 23.13 -16.87
CA TYR A 518 15.80 23.81 -15.73
C TYR A 518 16.64 23.85 -14.43
N PRO A 519 17.94 24.23 -14.47
CA PRO A 519 18.79 24.20 -13.27
C PRO A 519 18.31 25.17 -12.17
N GLU A 520 17.79 26.34 -12.55
CA GLU A 520 17.30 27.34 -11.59
C GLU A 520 16.02 26.88 -10.88
N ILE A 521 15.13 26.17 -11.59
CA ILE A 521 13.90 25.62 -11.02
C ILE A 521 14.23 24.51 -10.03
N LEU A 522 15.18 23.63 -10.37
CA LEU A 522 15.62 22.57 -9.47
C LEU A 522 16.16 23.15 -8.15
N THR A 523 17.06 24.14 -8.23
CA THR A 523 17.60 24.81 -7.04
C THR A 523 16.53 25.54 -6.22
N ASP A 524 15.55 26.17 -6.87
CA ASP A 524 14.43 26.81 -6.16
C ASP A 524 13.51 25.79 -5.47
N LEU A 525 13.24 24.65 -6.12
CA LEU A 525 12.49 23.54 -5.52
C LEU A 525 13.24 22.92 -4.33
N GLU A 526 14.56 22.76 -4.41
CA GLU A 526 15.41 22.33 -3.29
C GLU A 526 15.29 23.31 -2.10
N HIS A 527 15.40 24.62 -2.34
CA HIS A 527 15.22 25.62 -1.27
C HIS A 527 13.80 25.61 -0.68
N LYS A 528 12.77 25.40 -1.50
CA LYS A 528 11.39 25.28 -1.03
C LYS A 528 11.21 24.03 -0.17
N GLU A 529 11.80 22.90 -0.54
CA GLU A 529 11.79 21.69 0.29
C GLU A 529 12.50 21.93 1.63
N ASP A 530 13.71 22.51 1.61
CA ASP A 530 14.45 22.85 2.83
C ASP A 530 13.61 23.72 3.77
N ARG A 531 12.92 24.72 3.23
CA ARG A 531 12.02 25.59 4.01
C ARG A 531 10.86 24.81 4.64
N ILE A 532 10.27 23.87 3.92
CA ILE A 532 9.18 23.05 4.48
C ILE A 532 9.71 22.10 5.54
N ASN A 533 10.89 21.52 5.34
CA ASN A 533 11.55 20.67 6.32
C ASN A 533 11.91 21.45 7.60
N GLU A 534 12.31 22.73 7.50
CA GLU A 534 12.47 23.63 8.66
C GLU A 534 11.15 23.80 9.45
N ILE A 535 10.03 24.01 8.74
CA ILE A 535 8.70 24.14 9.37
C ILE A 535 8.31 22.83 10.08
N ARG A 536 8.55 21.67 9.45
CA ARG A 536 8.31 20.35 10.06
C ARG A 536 9.14 20.16 11.33
N ALA A 537 10.44 20.47 11.28
CA ALA A 537 11.31 20.40 12.45
C ALA A 537 10.89 21.37 13.57
N GLN A 538 10.34 22.54 13.22
CA GLN A 538 9.76 23.48 14.18
C GLN A 538 8.52 22.88 14.87
N ILE A 539 7.58 22.32 14.11
CA ILE A 539 6.38 21.65 14.63
C ILE A 539 6.78 20.51 15.56
N GLU A 540 7.73 19.67 15.15
CA GLU A 540 8.22 18.55 15.94
C GLU A 540 8.83 19.00 17.26
N ARG A 541 9.68 20.03 17.24
CA ARG A 541 10.26 20.62 18.47
C ARG A 541 9.17 21.16 19.40
N ILE A 542 8.16 21.84 18.87
CA ILE A 542 7.04 22.36 19.66
C ILE A 542 6.29 21.20 20.33
N ASN A 543 5.92 20.19 19.55
CA ASN A 543 5.20 19.01 20.03
C ASN A 543 6.02 18.24 21.09
N GLY A 544 7.31 18.00 20.83
CA GLY A 544 8.21 17.37 21.79
C GLY A 544 8.32 18.15 23.09
N THR A 545 8.39 19.48 23.02
CA THR A 545 8.44 20.35 24.20
C THR A 545 7.12 20.30 25.00
N ILE A 546 5.98 20.29 24.32
CA ILE A 546 4.66 20.16 24.96
C ILE A 546 4.58 18.82 25.71
N VAL A 547 4.93 17.72 25.05
CA VAL A 547 4.86 16.38 25.63
C VAL A 547 5.83 16.21 26.80
N GLU A 548 7.08 16.67 26.65
CA GLU A 548 8.11 16.47 27.68
C GLU A 548 7.89 17.35 28.92
N LYS A 549 7.44 18.60 28.73
CA LYS A 549 7.47 19.61 29.80
C LYS A 549 6.10 20.03 30.31
N LEU A 550 5.06 19.89 29.49
CA LEU A 550 3.73 20.39 29.82
C LEU A 550 2.70 19.27 29.98
N TYR A 551 2.99 18.05 29.52
CA TYR A 551 2.05 16.92 29.60
C TYR A 551 2.34 15.99 30.81
N PRO A 552 1.30 15.55 31.55
CA PRO A 552 -0.08 16.02 31.48
C PRO A 552 -0.19 17.47 31.98
N PHE A 553 -1.11 18.25 31.39
CA PHE A 553 -1.34 19.68 31.71
C PHE A 553 -1.94 19.94 33.10
N ASP A 554 -1.92 18.94 33.99
CA ASP A 554 -2.55 18.98 35.30
C ASP A 554 -1.73 19.78 36.34
N ASP A 555 -0.41 19.90 36.13
CA ASP A 555 0.54 20.52 37.07
C ASP A 555 1.06 21.91 36.65
N ILE A 556 0.40 22.53 35.66
CA ILE A 556 0.80 23.85 35.12
C ILE A 556 0.75 24.95 36.19
N ASN A 557 1.85 25.69 36.33
CA ASN A 557 2.01 26.75 37.31
C ASN A 557 2.62 28.03 36.71
N GLU A 558 2.90 29.03 37.55
CA GLU A 558 3.41 30.35 37.11
C GLU A 558 4.81 30.27 36.50
N GLU A 559 5.63 29.28 36.89
CA GLU A 559 6.99 29.09 36.36
C GLU A 559 6.97 28.64 34.89
N ASP A 560 5.86 28.05 34.43
CA ASP A 560 5.67 27.61 33.05
C ASP A 560 5.22 28.74 32.10
N ARG A 561 4.93 29.95 32.63
CA ARG A 561 4.39 31.09 31.86
C ARG A 561 5.24 31.40 30.63
N ASP A 562 6.54 31.60 30.83
CA ASP A 562 7.43 32.03 29.75
C ASP A 562 7.57 30.94 28.68
N LEU A 563 7.51 29.66 29.09
CA LEU A 563 7.53 28.52 28.17
C LEU A 563 6.25 28.48 27.33
N ILE A 564 5.08 28.61 27.97
CA ILE A 564 3.78 28.61 27.29
C ILE A 564 3.66 29.81 26.34
N ASP A 565 4.07 31.01 26.79
CA ASP A 565 4.05 32.23 25.98
C ASP A 565 4.99 32.10 24.77
N GLY A 566 6.17 31.53 24.96
CA GLY A 566 7.12 31.26 23.89
C GLY A 566 6.56 30.27 22.86
N LEU A 567 6.03 29.13 23.30
CA LEU A 567 5.44 28.13 22.40
C LEU A 567 4.26 28.70 21.60
N LEU A 568 3.37 29.47 22.23
CA LEU A 568 2.24 30.08 21.52
C LEU A 568 2.70 31.11 20.48
N ALA A 569 3.72 31.91 20.77
CA ALA A 569 4.28 32.84 19.80
C ALA A 569 4.86 32.11 18.57
N GLU A 570 5.58 31.02 18.79
CA GLU A 570 6.10 30.19 17.69
C GLU A 570 4.98 29.55 16.86
N VAL A 571 3.91 29.08 17.51
CA VAL A 571 2.74 28.49 16.83
C VAL A 571 1.94 29.54 16.04
N GLU A 572 1.94 30.80 16.48
CA GLU A 572 1.30 31.92 15.76
C GLU A 572 2.00 32.27 14.44
N GLU A 573 3.30 31.96 14.31
CA GLU A 573 4.08 32.13 13.07
C GLU A 573 3.79 31.04 12.03
N LEU A 574 3.20 29.91 12.44
CA LEU A 574 2.83 28.81 11.54
C LEU A 574 1.56 29.14 10.74
N SER A 575 1.48 28.60 9.52
CA SER A 575 0.27 28.61 8.71
C SER A 575 -0.89 27.87 9.40
N GLU A 576 -2.12 28.08 8.94
CA GLU A 576 -3.28 27.38 9.51
C GLU A 576 -3.14 25.84 9.40
N CYS A 577 -2.65 25.36 8.24
CA CYS A 577 -2.37 23.96 7.98
C CYS A 577 -1.29 23.40 8.93
N ASP A 578 -0.20 24.13 9.11
CA ASP A 578 0.93 23.72 9.95
C ASP A 578 0.57 23.73 11.44
N ARG A 579 -0.20 24.74 11.86
CA ARG A 579 -0.70 24.87 13.24
C ARG A 579 -1.63 23.73 13.64
N ALA A 580 -2.40 23.19 12.70
CA ALA A 580 -3.28 22.05 12.96
C ALA A 580 -2.51 20.78 13.39
N GLN A 581 -1.21 20.70 13.10
CA GLN A 581 -0.34 19.58 13.49
C GLN A 581 0.21 19.70 14.93
N ILE A 582 -0.10 20.78 15.65
CA ILE A 582 0.36 20.98 17.03
C ILE A 582 -0.49 20.16 18.00
N LEU A 583 0.14 19.20 18.68
CA LEU A 583 -0.49 18.33 19.66
C LEU A 583 -0.92 19.11 20.89
N GLY A 584 -2.18 18.93 21.32
CA GLY A 584 -2.70 19.60 22.51
C GLY A 584 -2.75 21.13 22.39
N TYR A 585 -2.85 21.68 21.17
CA TYR A 585 -2.88 23.13 20.95
C TYR A 585 -3.98 23.84 21.76
N GLU A 586 -5.18 23.25 21.83
CA GLU A 586 -6.26 23.76 22.69
C GLU A 586 -5.88 23.76 24.18
N ASP A 587 -5.20 22.71 24.64
CA ASP A 587 -4.77 22.59 26.03
C ASP A 587 -3.63 23.56 26.35
N LEU A 588 -2.74 23.83 25.40
CA LEU A 588 -1.74 24.90 25.50
C LEU A 588 -2.41 26.29 25.63
N GLN A 589 -3.46 26.56 24.84
CA GLN A 589 -4.25 27.79 24.97
C GLN A 589 -4.99 27.88 26.31
N ARG A 590 -5.52 26.76 26.81
CA ARG A 590 -6.17 26.69 28.14
C ARG A 590 -5.16 26.91 29.26
N ALA A 591 -3.97 26.30 29.18
CA ALA A 591 -2.87 26.45 30.12
C ALA A 591 -2.44 27.93 30.20
N LYS A 592 -2.32 28.60 29.06
CA LYS A 592 -2.09 30.06 28.99
C LYS A 592 -3.16 30.85 29.76
N ALA A 593 -4.43 30.56 29.52
CA ALA A 593 -5.53 31.23 30.22
C ALA A 593 -5.51 30.98 31.74
N LEU A 594 -5.13 29.77 32.18
CA LEU A 594 -4.98 29.41 33.59
C LEU A 594 -3.88 30.23 34.26
N VAL A 595 -2.68 30.27 33.67
CA VAL A 595 -1.51 31.02 34.18
C VAL A 595 -1.80 32.52 34.22
N ASP A 596 -2.45 33.09 33.21
CA ASP A 596 -2.88 34.49 33.20
C ASP A 596 -3.90 34.82 34.30
N SER A 597 -4.78 33.87 34.62
CA SER A 597 -5.78 34.03 35.69
C SER A 597 -5.19 33.88 37.09
N SER A 598 -4.16 33.02 37.26
CA SER A 598 -3.45 32.77 38.52
C SER A 598 -2.62 34.00 38.93
N GLY A 599 -1.91 34.62 37.96
CA GLY A 599 -1.24 35.91 38.16
C GLY A 599 -2.20 37.01 38.62
N ARG A 600 -3.44 37.04 38.09
CA ARG A 600 -4.49 37.99 38.54
C ARG A 600 -4.94 37.73 39.98
N ARG A 601 -5.06 36.47 40.43
CA ARG A 601 -5.46 36.16 41.82
C ARG A 601 -4.38 36.54 42.83
N ILE A 602 -3.11 36.31 42.51
CA ILE A 602 -1.96 36.72 43.35
C ILE A 602 -1.84 38.25 43.38
N ALA A 603 -1.96 38.93 42.24
CA ALA A 603 -1.95 40.39 42.19
C ALA A 603 -3.10 41.03 42.99
N ILE A 604 -4.32 40.48 42.90
CA ILE A 604 -5.46 40.94 43.72
C ILE A 604 -5.24 40.68 45.21
N ALA A 605 -4.64 39.54 45.59
CA ALA A 605 -4.31 39.23 46.98
C ALA A 605 -3.22 40.17 47.54
N VAL A 606 -2.17 40.46 46.77
CA VAL A 606 -1.10 41.40 47.15
C VAL A 606 -1.64 42.83 47.25
N ILE A 607 -2.51 43.26 46.33
CA ILE A 607 -3.19 44.56 46.40
C ILE A 607 -4.14 44.63 47.60
N ALA A 608 -4.88 43.56 47.90
CA ALA A 608 -5.76 43.49 49.07
C ALA A 608 -4.97 43.56 50.39
N VAL A 609 -3.83 42.86 50.48
CA VAL A 609 -2.92 42.94 51.64
C VAL A 609 -2.32 44.34 51.77
N ALA A 610 -1.89 44.96 50.67
CA ALA A 610 -1.37 46.33 50.68
C ALA A 610 -2.43 47.34 51.15
N VAL A 611 -3.69 47.20 50.71
CA VAL A 611 -4.81 48.06 51.13
C VAL A 611 -5.13 47.89 52.62
N VAL A 612 -5.09 46.65 53.14
CA VAL A 612 -5.29 46.37 54.58
C VAL A 612 -4.19 47.01 55.42
N VAL A 613 -2.92 46.94 54.99
CA VAL A 613 -1.79 47.58 55.69
C VAL A 613 -1.94 49.11 55.74
N ILE A 614 -2.38 49.73 54.65
CA ILE A 614 -2.63 51.19 54.58
C ILE A 614 -3.76 51.59 55.55
N LEU A 615 -4.86 50.83 55.61
CA LEU A 615 -5.98 51.09 56.52
C LEU A 615 -5.58 50.98 58.00
N ILE A 616 -4.74 50.01 58.34
CA ILE A 616 -4.19 49.85 59.70
C ILE A 616 -3.30 51.04 60.07
N ALA A 617 -2.44 51.51 59.15
CA ALA A 617 -1.59 52.68 59.38
C ALA A 617 -2.42 53.95 59.66
N ILE A 618 -3.49 54.17 58.89
CA ILE A 618 -4.42 55.31 59.09
C ILE A 618 -5.11 55.23 60.47
N LEU A 619 -5.55 54.04 60.89
CA LEU A 619 -6.16 53.83 62.20
C LEU A 619 -5.18 54.09 63.35
N VAL A 620 -3.92 53.67 63.21
CA VAL A 620 -2.86 53.93 64.20
C VAL A 620 -2.57 55.43 64.30
N VAL A 621 -2.48 56.14 63.18
CA VAL A 621 -2.30 57.60 63.15
C VAL A 621 -3.48 58.32 63.80
N ARG A 622 -4.73 57.92 63.50
CA ARG A 622 -5.94 58.46 64.14
C ARG A 622 -5.96 58.19 65.65
N LYS A 623 -5.59 56.99 66.10
CA LYS A 623 -5.48 56.66 67.53
C LYS A 623 -4.39 57.49 68.21
N ARG A 624 -3.24 57.71 67.58
CA ARG A 624 -2.17 58.57 68.09
C ARG A 624 -2.60 60.04 68.14
N LYS A 625 -3.32 60.55 67.14
CA LYS A 625 -3.92 61.90 67.17
C LYS A 625 -4.96 62.04 68.28
N LYS A 626 -5.88 61.08 68.43
CA LYS A 626 -6.85 61.07 69.54
C LYS A 626 -6.15 61.00 70.91
N LYS A 627 -5.11 60.19 71.05
CA LYS A 627 -4.34 60.08 72.30
C LYS A 627 -3.57 61.38 72.60
N ARG A 628 -2.99 62.04 71.59
CA ARG A 628 -2.36 63.37 71.73
C ARG A 628 -3.36 64.44 72.11
N ALA A 629 -4.52 64.49 71.45
CA ALA A 629 -5.60 65.41 71.79
C ALA A 629 -6.13 65.17 73.22
N LYS A 630 -6.22 63.90 73.65
CA LYS A 630 -6.64 63.56 75.01
C LYS A 630 -5.59 63.92 76.06
N ILE A 631 -4.30 63.78 75.75
CA ILE A 631 -3.19 64.22 76.60
C ILE A 631 -3.09 65.76 76.64
N GLU A 632 -3.35 66.46 75.54
CA GLU A 632 -3.45 67.93 75.52
C GLU A 632 -4.65 68.41 76.33
N GLN A 633 -5.80 67.73 76.25
CA GLN A 633 -7.00 68.03 77.03
C GLN A 633 -6.80 67.73 78.53
N GLU A 634 -6.17 66.61 78.89
CA GLU A 634 -5.80 66.28 80.28
C GLU A 634 -4.76 67.25 80.86
N LYS A 635 -3.85 67.81 80.02
CA LYS A 635 -2.95 68.90 80.43
C LYS A 635 -3.66 70.24 80.62
N MET A 636 -4.76 70.50 79.91
CA MET A 636 -5.59 71.70 80.14
C MET A 636 -6.49 71.55 81.38
N ASP A 637 -6.95 70.34 81.69
CA ASP A 637 -7.81 70.05 82.85
C ASP A 637 -7.02 69.86 84.17
N HIS A 638 -5.69 69.73 84.12
CA HIS A 638 -4.78 69.67 85.29
C HIS A 638 -3.77 70.83 85.29
N ASN A 639 -4.25 72.08 85.18
CA ASN A 639 -3.47 73.25 85.55
C ASN A 639 -3.95 73.86 86.89
N PRO A 640 -3.29 73.57 88.03
CA PRO A 640 -3.52 74.30 89.26
C PRO A 640 -2.69 75.60 89.24
N ASN A 641 -3.38 76.70 88.91
CA ASN A 641 -2.95 78.11 88.83
C ASN A 641 -2.33 78.55 87.49
N TRP A 642 -3.09 79.40 86.77
CA TRP A 642 -2.64 80.24 85.66
C TRP A 642 -2.03 79.51 84.46
#